data_AF-A0A843KUR0-F1
#
_entry.id   AF-A0A843KUR0-F1
#
_cell.length_a   1.000
_cell.length_b   1.000
_cell.length_c   1.000
_cell.angle_alpha   90.00
_cell.angle_beta   90.00
_cell.angle_gamma   90.00
#
_symmetry.space_group_name_H-M   'P 1'
#
loop_
_entity.id
_entity.type
_entity.pdbx_description
1 polymer ?
#
loop_
_entity_poly.entity_id
_entity_poly.type
_entity_poly.pdbx_seq_one_letter_code
_entity_poly.pdbx_strand_id
1 'polypeptide(L)'
;AGTGKTYVLVQKYIDLLESRDDLGFANILALTFTEKAAAEMKVRVREALAKKEGARWDSLRDEFLWANISTFHSFCAQVLREFPLEAGVAPGFAVLDEREAARLRDEVVDAFVYGEPPETCRDALVGVLRMAGVHELKNTLERLSSRREAAEQFFAALAGSEETVLDAWRMAVERCRKEELTIFAAAAGASIGTLQDLAARYPGAADPGQDYLRAVEPHLPSIAAGECGAVGALAEIHADSKFRANMGRKPNWKGDDLDRLRDAYKTLNTCLKAHGEFLSLAIDPEDPFTRATLDYLRDLGVVFVAYSDAVDAGKRHRNALDFDDLIDRTHRLFREHDALVEAHFRRRFRFVLVDEFQDTDPVQNGIICSILGDLAQTSAKLFVVGDPKQSIYLFRDADVTQFKRTRDLIERDLNGEAVPLDVNFRSTPAIVGFVNAIFGALMAESARPWEFRYEPLEACRKGDAGSVELLLVPKAEDRQSGRRAEAEMVARKIQNLIEYERRRIYWDREGKHLDEPRPAEYRDVAILLERRTNLAAYEWALVRYGIPYHVHAGIGFYGRQEVYDLYNILRFLENERDDVALYGLLRSPYFALSDTRLYTVAQSGSPENSLWERLERFASDPEITAAVQFLRSWLLHARRVSPADLLTRIVSESGISVVLGGMPGGEQAAANVEKVVALVRKMEANGSGTLAEIVRELGTCIDDGEREGDAMLDLTTANAVSIMTVHAAKGLEFPIVVVPDLGEPFRAGGNTVMVEDGLRLGVTIPNPANDHEREEAPLLKVLKWEYRQKEKAEQKRLFYVAVTRAKDHLVLCGELPGEVPETLEDAKNRMGWLARCIGLCDDAYMRGAAEIDIPGEKSPLCIPLVTDPGSIYAESRQIGGMHLSLPDDGAGVSEGVPPIEVDEEEHVYSASEIRQYLHCPLAYERKFRLNNPTQPIHEVSAAMDATTRGLIVHEIFRGRDPGAVLRRYGVEDDGIAGEYQALYDRFRAAEVMQGVTSDHCEVPFRTSIGSAKFKGAIDRLVQRPDGTWVLIDYKTGVAGADDIPAKVEDYAVQITIYRLAAEQILGEAVKPFLYFVDSDRWVEVKGDGQRVLGEIRDAVAGIERQLFRMPECAGCSGRDGCRF
;
A
#
# COMPACT_ATOMS: atom_id res chain seq x y z
N ALA A 1 -22.11 -4.38 12.85
CA ALA A 1 -20.96 -3.44 13.04
C ALA A 1 -20.90 -2.92 14.48
N GLY A 2 -19.70 -2.67 15.03
CA GLY A 2 -19.53 -2.09 16.37
C GLY A 2 -19.83 -3.03 17.54
N THR A 3 -19.87 -4.33 17.31
CA THR A 3 -20.31 -5.37 18.27
C THR A 3 -19.19 -6.00 19.07
N GLY A 4 -17.95 -5.48 18.94
CA GLY A 4 -16.80 -6.01 19.66
C GLY A 4 -16.20 -7.29 19.08
N LYS A 5 -16.42 -7.64 17.79
CA LYS A 5 -15.88 -8.85 17.15
C LYS A 5 -14.38 -9.08 17.44
N THR A 6 -13.56 -8.06 17.21
CA THR A 6 -12.12 -8.10 17.47
C THR A 6 -11.81 -8.23 18.96
N TYR A 7 -12.60 -7.63 19.85
CA TYR A 7 -12.46 -7.82 21.30
C TYR A 7 -12.75 -9.28 21.70
N VAL A 8 -13.83 -9.86 21.18
CA VAL A 8 -14.19 -11.27 21.40
C VAL A 8 -13.09 -12.20 20.87
N LEU A 9 -12.52 -11.90 19.70
CA LEU A 9 -11.45 -12.70 19.11
C LEU A 9 -10.16 -12.60 19.95
N VAL A 10 -9.78 -11.41 20.41
CA VAL A 10 -8.64 -11.22 21.33
C VAL A 10 -8.88 -11.95 22.64
N GLN A 11 -10.09 -11.86 23.21
CA GLN A 11 -10.40 -12.54 24.45
C GLN A 11 -10.38 -14.06 24.27
N LYS A 12 -10.90 -14.58 23.14
CA LYS A 12 -10.79 -15.99 22.78
C LYS A 12 -9.33 -16.44 22.68
N TYR A 13 -8.46 -15.62 22.11
CA TYR A 13 -7.02 -15.89 22.03
C TYR A 13 -6.42 -16.06 23.44
N ILE A 14 -6.73 -15.15 24.37
CA ILE A 14 -6.26 -15.20 25.75
C ILE A 14 -6.88 -16.39 26.50
N ASP A 15 -8.17 -16.65 26.33
CA ASP A 15 -8.88 -17.76 26.97
C ASP A 15 -8.32 -19.13 26.53
N LEU A 16 -7.88 -19.26 25.28
CA LEU A 16 -7.21 -20.48 24.80
C LEU A 16 -5.89 -20.70 25.54
N LEU A 17 -5.08 -19.66 25.71
CA LEU A 17 -3.86 -19.75 26.52
C LEU A 17 -4.20 -20.04 27.99
N GLU A 18 -5.19 -19.37 28.56
CA GLU A 18 -5.56 -19.54 29.98
C GLU A 18 -6.10 -20.94 30.29
N SER A 19 -6.95 -21.50 29.41
CA SER A 19 -7.62 -22.78 29.63
C SER A 19 -6.73 -24.02 29.42
N ARG A 20 -5.56 -23.87 28.79
CA ARG A 20 -4.66 -24.98 28.47
C ARG A 20 -3.20 -24.64 28.71
N ASP A 21 -2.61 -25.28 29.71
CA ASP A 21 -1.22 -25.04 30.12
C ASP A 21 -0.18 -25.53 29.10
N ASP A 22 -0.55 -26.43 28.19
CA ASP A 22 0.30 -26.98 27.13
C ASP A 22 0.36 -26.11 25.85
N LEU A 23 -0.36 -24.99 25.80
CA LEU A 23 -0.38 -24.10 24.65
C LEU A 23 0.55 -22.88 24.83
N GLY A 24 1.29 -22.57 23.76
CA GLY A 24 1.99 -21.31 23.56
C GLY A 24 1.55 -20.59 22.28
N PHE A 25 2.15 -19.44 21.99
CA PHE A 25 1.80 -18.62 20.80
C PHE A 25 2.07 -19.32 19.47
N ALA A 26 3.03 -20.25 19.45
CA ALA A 26 3.33 -21.06 18.27
C ALA A 26 2.16 -21.96 17.85
N ASN A 27 1.22 -22.25 18.77
CA ASN A 27 0.12 -23.18 18.55
C ASN A 27 -1.17 -22.53 18.05
N ILE A 28 -1.24 -21.20 18.03
CA ILE A 28 -2.43 -20.45 17.65
C ILE A 28 -2.09 -19.62 16.40
N LEU A 29 -2.78 -19.90 15.30
CA LEU A 29 -2.71 -19.12 14.07
C LEU A 29 -3.87 -18.12 14.06
N ALA A 30 -3.57 -16.82 13.98
CA ALA A 30 -4.58 -15.78 13.82
C ALA A 30 -4.37 -15.03 12.50
N LEU A 31 -5.37 -15.12 11.62
CA LEU A 31 -5.35 -14.54 10.28
C LEU A 31 -6.31 -13.35 10.19
N THR A 32 -5.83 -12.26 9.61
CA THR A 32 -6.62 -11.06 9.31
C THR A 32 -6.55 -10.70 7.81
N PHE A 33 -7.47 -9.85 7.35
CA PHE A 33 -7.48 -9.41 5.95
C PHE A 33 -6.46 -8.28 5.65
N THR A 34 -6.17 -7.42 6.64
CA THR A 34 -5.28 -6.26 6.45
C THR A 34 -4.14 -6.24 7.46
N GLU A 35 -2.98 -5.70 7.05
CA GLU A 35 -1.80 -5.53 7.92
C GLU A 35 -2.13 -4.63 9.13
N LYS A 36 -2.99 -3.63 8.93
CA LYS A 36 -3.48 -2.77 10.02
C LYS A 36 -4.27 -3.57 11.07
N ALA A 37 -5.17 -4.44 10.64
CA ALA A 37 -5.94 -5.30 11.55
C ALA A 37 -5.02 -6.29 12.29
N ALA A 38 -4.02 -6.87 11.61
CA ALA A 38 -3.03 -7.74 12.25
C ALA A 38 -2.22 -6.99 13.32
N ALA A 39 -1.75 -5.78 13.00
CA ALA A 39 -1.00 -4.93 13.92
C ALA A 39 -1.86 -4.52 15.14
N GLU A 40 -3.09 -4.09 14.91
CA GLU A 40 -4.03 -3.73 15.98
C GLU A 40 -4.34 -4.93 16.88
N MET A 41 -4.57 -6.11 16.30
CA MET A 41 -4.75 -7.35 17.06
C MET A 41 -3.52 -7.69 17.90
N LYS A 42 -2.30 -7.56 17.36
CA LYS A 42 -1.05 -7.74 18.12
C LYS A 42 -0.96 -6.79 19.31
N VAL A 43 -1.31 -5.51 19.13
CA VAL A 43 -1.30 -4.53 20.22
C VAL A 43 -2.31 -4.93 21.31
N ARG A 44 -3.54 -5.25 20.93
CA ARG A 44 -4.60 -5.64 21.89
C ARG A 44 -4.28 -6.92 22.65
N VAL A 45 -3.71 -7.93 21.99
CA VAL A 45 -3.27 -9.17 22.66
C VAL A 45 -2.14 -8.84 23.66
N ARG A 46 -1.18 -8.00 23.27
CA ARG A 46 -0.10 -7.57 24.16
C ARG A 46 -0.60 -6.82 25.40
N GLU A 47 -1.54 -5.91 25.21
CA GLU A 47 -2.18 -5.18 26.31
C GLU A 47 -2.97 -6.11 27.24
N ALA A 48 -3.67 -7.11 26.68
CA ALA A 48 -4.38 -8.11 27.48
C ALA A 48 -3.39 -8.99 28.29
N LEU A 49 -2.25 -9.37 27.70
CA LEU A 49 -1.18 -10.11 28.37
C LEU A 49 -0.50 -9.29 29.47
N ALA A 50 -0.34 -7.98 29.29
CA ALA A 50 0.26 -7.10 30.29
C ALA A 50 -0.55 -7.05 31.60
N LYS A 51 -1.86 -7.32 31.53
CA LYS A 51 -2.77 -7.36 32.69
C LYS A 51 -2.75 -8.70 33.45
N LYS A 52 -2.11 -9.74 32.90
CA LYS A 52 -2.01 -11.06 33.53
C LYS A 52 -0.74 -11.16 34.38
N GLU A 53 -0.85 -11.84 35.51
CA GLU A 53 0.24 -11.99 36.50
C GLU A 53 0.61 -13.47 36.71
N GLY A 54 1.89 -13.74 36.94
CA GLY A 54 2.43 -15.07 37.26
C GLY A 54 3.49 -15.56 36.28
N ALA A 55 4.35 -16.48 36.74
CA ALA A 55 5.55 -16.93 36.01
C ALA A 55 5.25 -17.50 34.61
N ARG A 56 4.08 -18.14 34.42
CA ARG A 56 3.64 -18.62 33.10
C ARG A 56 3.39 -17.46 32.13
N TRP A 57 2.73 -16.40 32.60
CA TRP A 57 2.43 -15.21 31.79
C TRP A 57 3.68 -14.38 31.51
N ASP A 58 4.68 -14.39 32.41
CA ASP A 58 6.02 -13.85 32.15
C ASP A 58 6.69 -14.56 30.97
N SER A 59 6.75 -15.90 30.99
CA SER A 59 7.30 -16.70 29.87
C SER A 59 6.56 -16.44 28.56
N LEU A 60 5.23 -16.37 28.60
CA LEU A 60 4.42 -16.04 27.43
C LEU A 60 4.73 -14.62 26.90
N ARG A 61 4.95 -13.64 27.77
CA ARG A 61 5.34 -12.28 27.31
C ARG A 61 6.69 -12.30 26.59
N ASP A 62 7.65 -13.07 27.07
CA ASP A 62 8.96 -13.22 26.40
C ASP A 62 8.84 -13.91 25.04
N GLU A 63 7.89 -14.85 24.90
CA GLU A 63 7.62 -15.58 23.66
C GLU A 63 6.74 -14.82 22.65
N PHE A 64 6.13 -13.68 23.03
CA PHE A 64 5.16 -12.96 22.21
C PHE A 64 5.69 -12.53 20.83
N LEU A 65 7.02 -12.36 20.69
CA LEU A 65 7.69 -12.09 19.40
C LEU A 65 7.40 -13.18 18.35
N TRP A 66 7.10 -14.39 18.77
CA TRP A 66 6.81 -15.55 17.91
C TRP A 66 5.30 -15.75 17.65
N ALA A 67 4.46 -14.79 18.04
CA ALA A 67 3.02 -14.86 17.82
C ALA A 67 2.66 -14.83 16.33
N ASN A 68 1.95 -15.88 15.88
CA ASN A 68 1.50 -16.05 14.50
C ASN A 68 0.20 -15.25 14.28
N ILE A 69 0.31 -13.93 14.34
CA ILE A 69 -0.76 -12.98 14.03
C ILE A 69 -0.32 -12.23 12.77
N SER A 70 -0.99 -12.47 11.64
CA SER A 70 -0.59 -11.92 10.34
C SER A 70 -1.76 -11.84 9.37
N THR A 71 -1.52 -11.22 8.21
CA THR A 71 -2.44 -11.37 7.07
C THR A 71 -2.29 -12.75 6.42
N PHE A 72 -3.26 -13.13 5.58
CA PHE A 72 -3.15 -14.32 4.72
C PHE A 72 -1.90 -14.28 3.83
N HIS A 73 -1.63 -13.15 3.17
CA HIS A 73 -0.45 -13.00 2.30
C HIS A 73 0.86 -13.15 3.08
N SER A 74 0.97 -12.51 4.25
CA SER A 74 2.15 -12.61 5.11
C SER A 74 2.37 -14.04 5.62
N PHE A 75 1.28 -14.75 5.95
CA PHE A 75 1.35 -16.18 6.31
C PHE A 75 1.81 -17.04 5.13
N CYS A 76 1.23 -16.86 3.94
CA CYS A 76 1.60 -17.60 2.73
C CYS A 76 3.07 -17.35 2.35
N ALA A 77 3.53 -16.09 2.41
CA ALA A 77 4.93 -15.75 2.16
C ALA A 77 5.87 -16.42 3.17
N GLN A 78 5.49 -16.52 4.44
CA GLN A 78 6.27 -17.25 5.44
C GLN A 78 6.34 -18.74 5.10
N VAL A 79 5.21 -19.37 4.78
CA VAL A 79 5.15 -20.79 4.39
C VAL A 79 6.04 -21.08 3.19
N LEU A 80 5.96 -20.27 2.14
CA LEU A 80 6.76 -20.43 0.93
C LEU A 80 8.26 -20.23 1.14
N ARG A 81 8.64 -19.37 2.10
CA ARG A 81 10.06 -19.20 2.50
C ARG A 81 10.57 -20.33 3.37
N GLU A 82 9.69 -20.98 4.13
CA GLU A 82 10.04 -22.14 4.96
C GLU A 82 10.19 -23.42 4.12
N PHE A 83 9.37 -23.58 3.06
CA PHE A 83 9.37 -24.74 2.16
C PHE A 83 9.55 -24.35 0.68
N PRO A 84 10.65 -23.64 0.32
CA PRO A 84 10.81 -23.11 -1.03
C PRO A 84 10.99 -24.18 -2.08
N LEU A 85 11.65 -25.29 -1.74
CA LEU A 85 11.93 -26.39 -2.67
C LEU A 85 10.65 -27.16 -3.03
N GLU A 86 9.87 -27.53 -2.03
CA GLU A 86 8.58 -28.22 -2.19
C GLU A 86 7.57 -27.34 -2.92
N ALA A 87 7.59 -26.02 -2.66
CA ALA A 87 6.73 -25.08 -3.35
C ALA A 87 7.20 -24.68 -4.76
N GLY A 88 8.40 -25.11 -5.19
CA GLY A 88 8.98 -24.75 -6.49
C GLY A 88 9.23 -23.25 -6.63
N VAL A 89 9.65 -22.58 -5.54
CA VAL A 89 9.99 -21.15 -5.49
C VAL A 89 11.42 -20.95 -5.00
N ALA A 90 12.01 -19.79 -5.32
CA ALA A 90 13.33 -19.46 -4.83
C ALA A 90 13.28 -18.99 -3.35
N PRO A 91 14.21 -19.40 -2.47
CA PRO A 91 14.17 -19.02 -1.05
C PRO A 91 14.17 -17.50 -0.77
N GLY A 92 14.79 -16.71 -1.65
CA GLY A 92 14.93 -15.26 -1.52
C GLY A 92 13.98 -14.47 -2.41
N PHE A 93 12.78 -14.97 -2.72
CA PHE A 93 11.86 -14.27 -3.61
C PHE A 93 11.43 -12.90 -3.04
N ALA A 94 11.36 -11.90 -3.91
CA ALA A 94 10.74 -10.61 -3.62
C ALA A 94 9.22 -10.72 -3.78
N VAL A 95 8.45 -9.94 -3.00
CA VAL A 95 6.99 -9.85 -3.19
C VAL A 95 6.71 -8.59 -4.00
N LEU A 96 6.15 -8.77 -5.20
CA LEU A 96 5.69 -7.67 -6.05
C LEU A 96 4.41 -7.09 -5.47
N ASP A 97 4.37 -5.78 -5.30
CA ASP A 97 3.12 -5.09 -4.98
C ASP A 97 2.14 -5.11 -6.19
N GLU A 98 0.89 -4.72 -5.96
CA GLU A 98 -0.18 -4.74 -6.98
C GLU A 98 0.20 -3.92 -8.24
N ARG A 99 1.00 -2.86 -8.06
CA ARG A 99 1.46 -1.96 -9.12
C ARG A 99 2.66 -2.54 -9.86
N GLU A 100 3.64 -3.10 -9.17
CA GLU A 100 4.79 -3.78 -9.78
C GLU A 100 4.33 -4.97 -10.63
N ALA A 101 3.34 -5.73 -10.13
CA ALA A 101 2.71 -6.81 -10.87
C ALA A 101 1.93 -6.29 -12.10
N ALA A 102 1.18 -5.18 -11.97
CA ALA A 102 0.50 -4.55 -13.09
C ALA A 102 1.49 -4.03 -14.16
N ARG A 103 2.57 -3.38 -13.75
CA ARG A 103 3.62 -2.89 -14.67
C ARG A 103 4.27 -4.03 -15.43
N LEU A 104 4.58 -5.14 -14.75
CA LEU A 104 5.10 -6.32 -15.43
C LEU A 104 4.14 -6.82 -16.52
N ARG A 105 2.85 -6.90 -16.18
CA ARG A 105 1.81 -7.31 -17.14
C ARG A 105 1.74 -6.36 -18.33
N ASP A 106 1.83 -5.05 -18.09
CA ASP A 106 1.84 -4.02 -19.12
C ASP A 106 3.05 -4.14 -20.05
N GLU A 107 4.25 -4.31 -19.49
CA GLU A 107 5.47 -4.53 -20.25
C GLU A 107 5.37 -5.77 -21.15
N VAL A 108 4.73 -6.84 -20.68
CA VAL A 108 4.50 -8.05 -21.47
C VAL A 108 3.50 -7.79 -22.61
N VAL A 109 2.39 -7.08 -22.34
CA VAL A 109 1.43 -6.69 -23.39
C VAL A 109 2.11 -5.81 -24.44
N ASP A 110 2.89 -4.82 -24.02
CA ASP A 110 3.60 -3.92 -24.93
C ASP A 110 4.64 -4.67 -25.76
N ALA A 111 5.35 -5.65 -25.18
CA ALA A 111 6.25 -6.53 -25.92
C ALA A 111 5.53 -7.37 -26.98
N PHE A 112 4.29 -7.79 -26.71
CA PHE A 112 3.48 -8.54 -27.68
C PHE A 112 2.97 -7.66 -28.82
N VAL A 113 2.56 -6.42 -28.50
CA VAL A 113 1.92 -5.51 -29.46
C VAL A 113 2.93 -4.72 -30.29
N TYR A 114 4.00 -4.22 -29.66
CA TYR A 114 4.99 -3.33 -30.27
C TYR A 114 6.34 -4.00 -30.51
N GLY A 115 6.56 -5.19 -29.95
CA GLY A 115 7.77 -5.99 -30.13
C GLY A 115 7.58 -7.19 -31.07
N GLU A 116 8.37 -8.24 -30.84
CA GLU A 116 8.23 -9.52 -31.53
C GLU A 116 7.53 -10.54 -30.62
N PRO A 117 6.22 -10.79 -30.81
CA PRO A 117 5.51 -11.81 -30.03
C PRO A 117 6.01 -13.22 -30.40
N PRO A 118 5.85 -14.21 -29.48
CA PRO A 118 6.15 -15.61 -29.77
C PRO A 118 5.49 -16.10 -31.06
N GLU A 119 6.22 -16.86 -31.88
CA GLU A 119 5.70 -17.39 -33.15
C GLU A 119 4.43 -18.22 -32.97
N THR A 120 4.30 -18.89 -31.84
CA THR A 120 3.15 -19.73 -31.47
C THR A 120 1.84 -18.95 -31.34
N CYS A 121 1.88 -17.66 -31.03
CA CYS A 121 0.68 -16.84 -30.83
C CYS A 121 0.53 -15.69 -31.84
N ARG A 122 1.46 -15.53 -32.79
CA ARG A 122 1.48 -14.37 -33.70
C ARG A 122 0.20 -14.24 -34.52
N ASP A 123 -0.25 -15.31 -35.17
CA ASP A 123 -1.45 -15.28 -36.02
C ASP A 123 -2.72 -15.06 -35.19
N ALA A 124 -2.82 -15.74 -34.03
CA ALA A 124 -3.91 -15.58 -33.08
C ALA A 124 -3.98 -14.15 -32.52
N LEU A 125 -2.83 -13.55 -32.20
CA LEU A 125 -2.75 -12.16 -31.74
C LEU A 125 -3.27 -11.18 -32.79
N VAL A 126 -2.93 -11.38 -34.07
CA VAL A 126 -3.49 -10.57 -35.16
C VAL A 126 -5.00 -10.76 -35.28
N GLY A 127 -5.49 -12.00 -35.16
CA GLY A 127 -6.92 -12.32 -35.13
C GLY A 127 -7.66 -11.58 -34.01
N VAL A 128 -7.12 -11.64 -32.79
CA VAL A 128 -7.67 -10.94 -31.62
C VAL A 128 -7.62 -9.43 -31.82
N LEU A 129 -6.48 -8.86 -32.25
CA LEU A 129 -6.32 -7.42 -32.45
C LEU A 129 -7.24 -6.84 -33.52
N ARG A 130 -7.59 -7.63 -34.54
CA ARG A 130 -8.57 -7.25 -35.56
C ARG A 130 -9.98 -7.13 -34.99
N MET A 131 -10.30 -7.90 -33.96
CA MET A 131 -11.62 -7.93 -33.32
C MET A 131 -11.71 -7.00 -32.10
N ALA A 132 -10.62 -6.88 -31.35
CA ALA A 132 -10.47 -6.13 -30.12
C ALA A 132 -9.15 -5.33 -30.18
N GLY A 133 -9.24 -4.00 -30.26
CA GLY A 133 -8.05 -3.15 -30.33
C GLY A 133 -7.12 -3.29 -29.10
N VAL A 134 -5.92 -2.70 -29.17
CA VAL A 134 -4.85 -2.85 -28.15
C VAL A 134 -5.33 -2.59 -26.72
N HIS A 135 -6.04 -1.48 -26.49
CA HIS A 135 -6.53 -1.13 -25.15
C HIS A 135 -7.50 -2.18 -24.59
N GLU A 136 -8.31 -2.79 -25.45
CA GLU A 136 -9.25 -3.83 -25.04
C GLU A 136 -8.57 -5.17 -24.82
N LEU A 137 -7.57 -5.52 -25.64
CA LEU A 137 -6.74 -6.71 -25.41
C LEU A 137 -6.09 -6.62 -24.03
N LYS A 138 -5.49 -5.47 -23.69
CA LYS A 138 -4.90 -5.23 -22.37
C LYS A 138 -5.91 -5.47 -21.25
N ASN A 139 -7.07 -4.80 -21.29
CA ASN A 139 -8.13 -4.98 -20.30
C ASN A 139 -8.63 -6.44 -20.24
N THR A 140 -8.67 -7.13 -21.38
CA THR A 140 -9.12 -8.53 -21.48
C THR A 140 -8.12 -9.46 -20.80
N LEU A 141 -6.83 -9.34 -21.10
CA LEU A 141 -5.77 -10.15 -20.51
C LEU A 141 -5.66 -9.91 -18.99
N GLU A 142 -5.78 -8.66 -18.54
CA GLU A 142 -5.84 -8.33 -17.11
C GLU A 142 -7.00 -9.04 -16.40
N ARG A 143 -8.20 -9.01 -17.00
CA ARG A 143 -9.40 -9.67 -16.45
C ARG A 143 -9.30 -11.19 -16.43
N LEU A 144 -8.70 -11.78 -17.46
CA LEU A 144 -8.46 -13.23 -17.47
C LEU A 144 -7.39 -13.62 -16.44
N SER A 145 -6.38 -12.77 -16.23
CA SER A 145 -5.32 -13.00 -15.25
C SER A 145 -5.84 -12.97 -13.80
N SER A 146 -6.78 -12.07 -13.49
CA SER A 146 -7.36 -12.01 -12.13
C SER A 146 -8.16 -13.26 -11.77
N ARG A 147 -8.54 -14.07 -12.76
CA ARG A 147 -9.23 -15.37 -12.59
C ARG A 147 -8.57 -16.44 -13.44
N ARG A 148 -7.24 -16.52 -13.33
CA ARG A 148 -6.37 -17.36 -14.17
C ARG A 148 -6.83 -18.81 -14.22
N GLU A 149 -7.12 -19.43 -13.07
CA GLU A 149 -7.55 -20.84 -13.03
C GLU A 149 -8.84 -21.07 -13.83
N ALA A 150 -9.85 -20.22 -13.67
CA ALA A 150 -11.10 -20.33 -14.41
C ALA A 150 -10.91 -20.10 -15.92
N ALA A 151 -10.04 -19.15 -16.30
CA ALA A 151 -9.69 -18.88 -17.69
C ALA A 151 -8.93 -20.06 -18.33
N GLU A 152 -7.92 -20.60 -17.65
CA GLU A 152 -7.16 -21.76 -18.11
C GLU A 152 -8.05 -23.00 -18.28
N GLN A 153 -8.93 -23.28 -17.31
CA GLN A 153 -9.91 -24.36 -17.41
C GLN A 153 -10.86 -24.16 -18.60
N PHE A 154 -11.33 -22.93 -18.82
CA PHE A 154 -12.18 -22.59 -19.96
C PHE A 154 -11.47 -22.85 -21.29
N PHE A 155 -10.26 -22.31 -21.49
CA PHE A 155 -9.55 -22.47 -22.75
C PHE A 155 -9.10 -23.91 -23.00
N ALA A 156 -8.73 -24.65 -21.94
CA ALA A 156 -8.43 -26.09 -22.05
C ALA A 156 -9.67 -26.89 -22.49
N ALA A 157 -10.84 -26.58 -21.92
CA ALA A 157 -12.10 -27.23 -22.32
C ALA A 157 -12.48 -26.88 -23.77
N LEU A 158 -12.35 -25.61 -24.17
CA LEU A 158 -12.63 -25.15 -25.54
C LEU A 158 -11.71 -25.83 -26.57
N ALA A 159 -10.42 -25.97 -26.25
CA ALA A 159 -9.46 -26.68 -27.11
C ALA A 159 -9.74 -28.19 -27.21
N GLY A 160 -10.31 -28.79 -26.16
CA GLY A 160 -10.67 -30.20 -26.14
C GLY A 160 -12.02 -30.52 -26.81
N SER A 161 -13.06 -29.74 -26.53
CA SER A 161 -14.43 -29.95 -27.03
C SER A 161 -15.28 -28.69 -26.95
N GLU A 162 -15.64 -28.12 -28.11
CA GLU A 162 -16.58 -26.99 -28.20
C GLU A 162 -17.95 -27.31 -27.59
N GLU A 163 -18.45 -28.54 -27.76
CA GLU A 163 -19.78 -28.92 -27.28
C GLU A 163 -19.87 -28.85 -25.75
N THR A 164 -18.78 -29.17 -25.05
CA THR A 164 -18.73 -29.08 -23.58
C THR A 164 -18.92 -27.63 -23.10
N VAL A 165 -18.33 -26.68 -23.83
CA VAL A 165 -18.47 -25.24 -23.54
C VAL A 165 -19.88 -24.75 -23.90
N LEU A 166 -20.39 -25.14 -25.07
CA LEU A 166 -21.74 -24.79 -25.50
C LEU A 166 -22.82 -25.31 -24.55
N ASP A 167 -22.68 -26.53 -24.03
CA ASP A 167 -23.59 -27.09 -23.04
C ASP A 167 -23.58 -26.30 -21.73
N ALA A 168 -22.39 -25.92 -21.24
CA ALA A 168 -22.27 -25.06 -20.06
C ALA A 168 -22.96 -23.69 -20.29
N TRP A 169 -22.81 -23.12 -21.48
CA TRP A 169 -23.44 -21.85 -21.85
C TRP A 169 -24.96 -21.96 -21.94
N ARG A 170 -25.47 -23.02 -22.59
CA ARG A 170 -26.92 -23.31 -22.67
C ARG A 170 -27.52 -23.48 -21.27
N MET A 171 -26.84 -24.21 -20.38
CA MET A 171 -27.27 -24.37 -18.98
C MET A 171 -27.32 -23.03 -18.24
N ALA A 172 -26.30 -22.17 -18.42
CA ALA A 172 -26.27 -20.86 -17.79
C ALA A 172 -27.40 -19.94 -18.29
N VAL A 173 -27.63 -19.92 -19.62
CA VAL A 173 -28.73 -19.17 -20.24
C VAL A 173 -30.09 -19.68 -19.77
N GLU A 174 -30.30 -21.00 -19.75
CA GLU A 174 -31.59 -21.58 -19.35
C GLU A 174 -31.90 -21.33 -17.86
N ARG A 175 -30.89 -21.36 -16.99
CA ARG A 175 -31.03 -20.98 -15.58
C ARG A 175 -31.44 -19.51 -15.45
N CYS A 176 -30.76 -18.61 -16.15
CA CYS A 176 -31.09 -17.18 -16.18
C CYS A 176 -32.53 -16.96 -16.66
N ARG A 177 -32.94 -17.62 -17.75
CA ARG A 177 -34.30 -17.54 -18.29
C ARG A 177 -35.36 -17.98 -17.28
N LYS A 178 -35.14 -19.08 -16.55
CA LYS A 178 -36.08 -19.55 -15.52
C LYS A 178 -36.22 -18.56 -14.36
N GLU A 179 -35.12 -17.98 -13.90
CA GLU A 179 -35.12 -16.95 -12.85
C GLU A 179 -35.86 -15.70 -13.31
N GLU A 180 -35.52 -15.18 -14.48
CA GLU A 180 -36.18 -14.02 -15.09
C GLU A 180 -37.65 -14.28 -15.40
N LEU A 181 -38.02 -15.49 -15.79
CA LEU A 181 -39.43 -15.84 -16.05
C LEU A 181 -40.24 -15.80 -14.77
N THR A 182 -39.65 -16.24 -13.65
CA THR A 182 -40.30 -16.19 -12.34
C THR A 182 -40.57 -14.74 -11.92
N ILE A 183 -39.60 -13.85 -12.14
CA ILE A 183 -39.72 -12.41 -11.87
C ILE A 183 -40.78 -11.78 -12.80
N PHE A 184 -40.70 -12.06 -14.09
CA PHE A 184 -41.64 -11.58 -15.09
C PHE A 184 -43.07 -12.06 -14.79
N ALA A 185 -43.27 -13.33 -14.45
CA ALA A 185 -44.58 -13.88 -14.13
C ALA A 185 -45.18 -13.25 -12.87
N ALA A 186 -44.36 -12.97 -11.85
CA ALA A 186 -44.80 -12.26 -10.64
C ALA A 186 -45.24 -10.82 -10.94
N ALA A 187 -44.46 -10.09 -11.75
CA ALA A 187 -44.76 -8.69 -12.09
C ALA A 187 -45.93 -8.55 -13.10
N ALA A 188 -45.98 -9.40 -14.11
CA ALA A 188 -46.98 -9.34 -15.19
C ALA A 188 -48.25 -10.16 -14.90
N GLY A 189 -48.26 -11.01 -13.86
CA GLY A 189 -49.32 -12.00 -13.62
C GLY A 189 -50.72 -11.41 -13.54
N ALA A 190 -50.90 -10.27 -12.85
CA ALA A 190 -52.20 -9.59 -12.76
C ALA A 190 -52.67 -9.05 -14.12
N SER A 191 -51.75 -8.53 -14.93
CA SER A 191 -52.02 -8.05 -16.28
C SER A 191 -52.34 -9.22 -17.22
N ILE A 192 -51.59 -10.31 -17.15
CA ILE A 192 -51.85 -11.54 -17.92
C ILE A 192 -53.24 -12.09 -17.60
N GLY A 193 -53.60 -12.21 -16.32
CA GLY A 193 -54.93 -12.65 -15.91
C GLY A 193 -56.04 -11.72 -16.40
N THR A 194 -55.81 -10.40 -16.41
CA THR A 194 -56.74 -9.42 -16.97
C THR A 194 -56.89 -9.58 -18.49
N LEU A 195 -55.80 -9.81 -19.22
CA LEU A 195 -55.84 -10.04 -20.67
C LEU A 195 -56.54 -11.35 -21.03
N GLN A 196 -56.35 -12.43 -20.26
CA GLN A 196 -57.06 -13.70 -20.44
C GLN A 196 -58.58 -13.54 -20.27
N ASP A 197 -58.99 -12.86 -19.21
CA ASP A 197 -60.41 -12.56 -18.94
C ASP A 197 -61.02 -11.69 -20.06
N LEU A 198 -60.30 -10.66 -20.51
CA LEU A 198 -60.77 -9.80 -21.60
C LEU A 198 -60.82 -10.54 -22.95
N ALA A 199 -59.84 -11.39 -23.28
CA ALA A 199 -59.84 -12.18 -24.51
C ALA A 199 -61.06 -13.12 -24.56
N ALA A 200 -61.39 -13.78 -23.45
CA ALA A 200 -62.57 -14.64 -23.34
C ALA A 200 -63.90 -13.86 -23.50
N ARG A 201 -63.96 -12.62 -23.01
CA ARG A 201 -65.15 -11.75 -23.09
C ARG A 201 -65.34 -11.08 -24.45
N TYR A 202 -64.27 -10.86 -25.21
CA TYR A 202 -64.27 -10.15 -26.50
C TYR A 202 -63.51 -10.91 -27.60
N PRO A 203 -64.00 -12.08 -28.08
CA PRO A 203 -63.32 -12.91 -29.10
C PRO A 203 -63.40 -12.34 -30.54
N GLY A 204 -63.91 -11.11 -30.70
CA GLY A 204 -64.14 -10.48 -31.99
C GLY A 204 -62.88 -9.84 -32.60
N ALA A 205 -63.06 -9.22 -33.76
CA ALA A 205 -62.06 -8.38 -34.44
C ALA A 205 -62.68 -7.02 -34.80
N ALA A 206 -63.62 -6.54 -33.97
CA ALA A 206 -64.44 -5.37 -34.29
C ALA A 206 -63.66 -4.04 -34.10
N ASP A 207 -62.55 -4.07 -33.37
CA ASP A 207 -61.64 -2.94 -33.20
C ASP A 207 -60.21 -3.39 -32.79
N PRO A 208 -59.23 -2.48 -32.91
CA PRO A 208 -57.81 -2.81 -32.67
C PRO A 208 -57.48 -3.41 -31.30
N GLY A 209 -58.25 -3.12 -30.25
CA GLY A 209 -58.01 -3.72 -28.92
C GLY A 209 -58.41 -5.20 -28.88
N GLN A 210 -59.45 -5.59 -29.62
CA GLN A 210 -59.85 -6.99 -29.77
C GLN A 210 -58.86 -7.75 -30.68
N ASP A 211 -58.33 -7.09 -31.72
CA ASP A 211 -57.26 -7.66 -32.56
C ASP A 211 -55.99 -7.93 -31.75
N TYR A 212 -55.64 -7.04 -30.82
CA TYR A 212 -54.54 -7.26 -29.89
C TYR A 212 -54.81 -8.45 -28.97
N LEU A 213 -55.98 -8.52 -28.34
CA LEU A 213 -56.36 -9.65 -27.47
C LEU A 213 -56.26 -11.00 -28.20
N ARG A 214 -56.74 -11.06 -29.44
CA ARG A 214 -56.65 -12.24 -30.28
C ARG A 214 -55.21 -12.62 -30.64
N ALA A 215 -54.33 -11.63 -30.81
CA ALA A 215 -52.92 -11.88 -31.08
C ALA A 215 -52.19 -12.44 -29.85
N VAL A 216 -52.50 -11.95 -28.64
CA VAL A 216 -51.82 -12.39 -27.41
C VAL A 216 -52.42 -13.66 -26.81
N GLU A 217 -53.72 -13.92 -26.98
CA GLU A 217 -54.47 -15.04 -26.38
C GLU A 217 -53.76 -16.40 -26.47
N PRO A 218 -53.19 -16.84 -27.62
CA PRO A 218 -52.54 -18.15 -27.72
C PRO A 218 -51.31 -18.30 -26.82
N HIS A 219 -50.68 -17.19 -26.44
CA HIS A 219 -49.41 -17.19 -25.71
C HIS A 219 -49.59 -17.01 -24.19
N LEU A 220 -50.72 -16.46 -23.74
CA LEU A 220 -50.98 -16.20 -22.32
C LEU A 220 -50.98 -17.48 -21.45
N PRO A 221 -51.55 -18.62 -21.86
CA PRO A 221 -51.53 -19.85 -21.07
C PRO A 221 -50.13 -20.45 -20.92
N SER A 222 -49.31 -20.42 -21.98
CA SER A 222 -47.94 -20.92 -21.96
C SER A 222 -47.05 -20.14 -20.99
N ILE A 223 -47.24 -18.83 -20.86
CA ILE A 223 -46.52 -18.03 -19.87
C ILE A 223 -46.96 -18.38 -18.45
N ALA A 224 -48.27 -18.56 -18.23
CA ALA A 224 -48.78 -19.01 -16.94
C ALA A 224 -48.28 -20.42 -16.56
N ALA A 225 -47.98 -21.26 -17.55
CA ALA A 225 -47.37 -22.58 -17.39
C ALA A 225 -45.83 -22.56 -17.25
N GLY A 226 -45.20 -21.39 -17.35
CA GLY A 226 -43.75 -21.25 -17.20
C GLY A 226 -42.93 -21.54 -18.48
N GLU A 227 -43.51 -21.38 -19.67
CA GLU A 227 -42.82 -21.58 -20.94
C GLU A 227 -42.20 -20.28 -21.47
N CYS A 228 -40.86 -20.19 -21.46
CA CYS A 228 -40.12 -18.99 -21.91
C CYS A 228 -40.40 -18.61 -23.38
N GLY A 229 -40.67 -19.58 -24.26
CA GLY A 229 -40.85 -19.35 -25.70
C GLY A 229 -42.03 -18.43 -26.04
N ALA A 230 -43.07 -18.43 -25.20
CA ALA A 230 -44.25 -17.58 -25.40
C ALA A 230 -43.98 -16.10 -25.13
N VAL A 231 -42.95 -15.76 -24.32
CA VAL A 231 -42.59 -14.37 -24.01
C VAL A 231 -41.96 -13.67 -25.22
N GLY A 232 -41.14 -14.38 -25.99
CA GLY A 232 -40.58 -13.84 -27.24
C GLY A 232 -41.66 -13.45 -28.24
N ALA A 233 -42.66 -14.32 -28.44
CA ALA A 233 -43.80 -14.03 -29.31
C ALA A 233 -44.61 -12.81 -28.82
N LEU A 234 -44.82 -12.65 -27.51
CA LEU A 234 -45.46 -11.46 -26.97
C LEU A 234 -44.62 -10.19 -27.18
N ALA A 235 -43.30 -10.27 -27.05
CA ALA A 235 -42.41 -9.13 -27.30
C ALA A 235 -42.50 -8.67 -28.76
N GLU A 236 -42.55 -9.59 -29.72
CA GLU A 236 -42.76 -9.28 -31.14
C GLU A 236 -44.11 -8.61 -31.38
N ILE A 237 -45.19 -9.14 -30.77
CA ILE A 237 -46.53 -8.54 -30.84
C ILE A 237 -46.50 -7.10 -30.29
N HIS A 238 -45.81 -6.86 -29.18
CA HIS A 238 -45.69 -5.53 -28.56
C HIS A 238 -44.77 -4.56 -29.34
N ALA A 239 -43.82 -5.09 -30.11
CA ALA A 239 -42.97 -4.31 -30.99
C ALA A 239 -43.72 -3.82 -32.24
N ASP A 240 -44.77 -4.53 -32.66
CA ASP A 240 -45.58 -4.16 -33.81
C ASP A 240 -46.28 -2.80 -33.59
N SER A 241 -45.92 -1.84 -34.45
CA SER A 241 -46.46 -0.48 -34.43
C SER A 241 -47.99 -0.43 -34.52
N LYS A 242 -48.64 -1.46 -35.07
CA LYS A 242 -50.10 -1.53 -35.19
C LYS A 242 -50.82 -1.49 -33.85
N PHE A 243 -50.19 -1.95 -32.76
CA PHE A 243 -50.77 -1.99 -31.42
C PHE A 243 -50.33 -0.83 -30.51
N ARG A 244 -49.36 -0.01 -30.93
CA ARG A 244 -48.85 1.12 -30.12
C ARG A 244 -49.79 2.33 -30.06
N ALA A 245 -50.62 2.55 -31.09
CA ALA A 245 -51.32 3.83 -31.27
C ALA A 245 -52.85 3.79 -31.09
N ASN A 246 -53.48 2.61 -31.06
CA ASN A 246 -54.93 2.49 -30.91
C ASN A 246 -55.32 1.18 -30.22
N MET A 247 -55.71 1.23 -28.94
CA MET A 247 -56.17 0.08 -28.14
C MET A 247 -57.70 -0.08 -28.09
N GLY A 248 -58.41 0.44 -29.09
CA GLY A 248 -59.86 0.32 -29.20
C GLY A 248 -60.65 1.60 -28.87
N ARG A 249 -61.97 1.56 -29.13
CA ARG A 249 -62.90 2.68 -29.00
C ARG A 249 -64.00 2.36 -27.98
N LYS A 250 -64.31 3.31 -27.07
CA LYS A 250 -65.29 3.12 -25.97
C LYS A 250 -66.61 2.41 -26.33
N PRO A 251 -67.27 2.64 -27.49
CA PRO A 251 -68.53 1.98 -27.82
C PRO A 251 -68.48 0.44 -27.91
N ASN A 252 -67.30 -0.14 -28.13
CA ASN A 252 -67.14 -1.58 -28.32
C ASN A 252 -66.80 -2.36 -27.03
N TRP A 253 -66.70 -1.66 -25.91
CA TRP A 253 -66.24 -2.19 -24.62
C TRP A 253 -67.28 -1.91 -23.54
N LYS A 254 -67.47 -2.85 -22.61
CA LYS A 254 -68.41 -2.73 -21.50
C LYS A 254 -67.71 -2.14 -20.28
N GLY A 255 -68.38 -1.20 -19.60
CA GLY A 255 -67.87 -0.62 -18.36
C GLY A 255 -66.49 0.01 -18.51
N ASP A 256 -65.55 -0.43 -17.66
CA ASP A 256 -64.16 0.00 -17.58
C ASP A 256 -63.18 -0.94 -18.30
N ASP A 257 -63.66 -1.95 -19.05
CA ASP A 257 -62.81 -2.97 -19.67
C ASP A 257 -61.74 -2.40 -20.63
N LEU A 258 -62.05 -1.30 -21.32
CA LEU A 258 -61.09 -0.63 -22.21
C LEU A 258 -59.92 0.00 -21.44
N ASP A 259 -60.18 0.55 -20.25
CA ASP A 259 -59.15 1.15 -19.42
C ASP A 259 -58.33 0.03 -18.74
N ARG A 260 -58.98 -1.04 -18.29
CA ARG A 260 -58.31 -2.27 -17.82
C ARG A 260 -57.39 -2.89 -18.89
N LEU A 261 -57.80 -2.92 -20.16
CA LEU A 261 -56.95 -3.37 -21.27
C LEU A 261 -55.71 -2.48 -21.41
N ARG A 262 -55.88 -1.16 -21.39
CA ARG A 262 -54.80 -0.20 -21.57
C ARG A 262 -53.77 -0.29 -20.46
N ASP A 263 -54.23 -0.44 -19.22
CA ASP A 263 -53.36 -0.57 -18.07
C ASP A 263 -52.64 -1.92 -18.09
N ALA A 264 -53.34 -3.02 -18.39
CA ALA A 264 -52.72 -4.33 -18.56
C ALA A 264 -51.68 -4.36 -19.69
N TYR A 265 -51.96 -3.71 -20.82
CA TYR A 265 -50.99 -3.57 -21.92
C TYR A 265 -49.77 -2.76 -21.49
N LYS A 266 -49.96 -1.60 -20.83
CA LYS A 266 -48.85 -0.75 -20.38
C LYS A 266 -47.95 -1.52 -19.43
N THR A 267 -48.52 -2.17 -18.41
CA THR A 267 -47.78 -2.97 -17.44
C THR A 267 -47.04 -4.11 -18.13
N LEU A 268 -47.73 -4.90 -18.97
CA LEU A 268 -47.09 -5.99 -19.71
C LEU A 268 -45.98 -5.50 -20.65
N ASN A 269 -46.17 -4.36 -21.33
CA ASN A 269 -45.15 -3.76 -22.18
C ASN A 269 -43.93 -3.29 -21.39
N THR A 270 -44.13 -2.74 -20.19
CA THR A 270 -43.03 -2.38 -19.28
C THR A 270 -42.27 -3.63 -18.84
N CYS A 271 -42.97 -4.71 -18.46
CA CYS A 271 -42.35 -5.98 -18.10
C CYS A 271 -41.59 -6.60 -19.29
N LEU A 272 -42.18 -6.62 -20.49
CA LEU A 272 -41.52 -7.16 -21.69
C LEU A 272 -40.28 -6.36 -22.07
N LYS A 273 -40.28 -5.04 -21.91
CA LYS A 273 -39.07 -4.22 -22.13
C LYS A 273 -37.99 -4.48 -21.08
N ALA A 274 -38.38 -4.79 -19.84
CA ALA A 274 -37.44 -5.06 -18.75
C ALA A 274 -36.82 -6.46 -18.82
N HIS A 275 -37.59 -7.48 -19.23
CA HIS A 275 -37.22 -8.90 -19.10
C HIS A 275 -37.12 -9.64 -20.45
N GLY A 276 -37.72 -9.11 -21.51
CA GLY A 276 -37.87 -9.81 -22.80
C GLY A 276 -36.56 -10.21 -23.44
N GLU A 277 -35.54 -9.33 -23.38
CA GLU A 277 -34.20 -9.62 -23.91
C GLU A 277 -33.62 -10.91 -23.31
N PHE A 278 -33.63 -11.04 -21.98
CA PHE A 278 -33.09 -12.20 -21.27
C PHE A 278 -33.88 -13.48 -21.54
N LEU A 279 -35.21 -13.37 -21.65
CA LEU A 279 -36.10 -14.49 -21.90
C LEU A 279 -35.98 -15.05 -23.33
N SER A 280 -35.53 -14.22 -24.27
CA SER A 280 -35.26 -14.60 -25.66
C SER A 280 -33.83 -15.11 -25.93
N LEU A 281 -32.92 -15.07 -24.94
CA LEU A 281 -31.54 -15.52 -25.15
C LEU A 281 -31.49 -17.00 -25.56
N ALA A 282 -30.67 -17.30 -26.56
CA ALA A 282 -30.41 -18.64 -27.06
C ALA A 282 -28.93 -18.78 -27.43
N ILE A 283 -28.43 -20.01 -27.40
CA ILE A 283 -27.10 -20.38 -27.89
C ILE A 283 -27.32 -21.38 -29.02
N ASP A 284 -27.12 -20.93 -30.25
CA ASP A 284 -27.21 -21.76 -31.45
C ASP A 284 -25.80 -21.96 -32.04
N PRO A 285 -25.26 -23.18 -32.12
CA PRO A 285 -23.94 -23.40 -32.70
C PRO A 285 -23.86 -23.03 -34.19
N GLU A 286 -24.98 -22.96 -34.90
CA GLU A 286 -25.00 -22.59 -36.32
C GLU A 286 -25.22 -21.09 -36.54
N ASP A 287 -25.46 -20.32 -35.48
CA ASP A 287 -25.54 -18.87 -35.54
C ASP A 287 -24.17 -18.25 -35.86
N PRO A 288 -24.04 -17.39 -36.90
CA PRO A 288 -22.78 -16.78 -37.29
C PRO A 288 -22.09 -16.01 -36.17
N PHE A 289 -22.85 -15.39 -35.26
CA PHE A 289 -22.29 -14.64 -34.13
C PHE A 289 -21.69 -15.57 -33.08
N THR A 290 -22.37 -16.68 -32.76
CA THR A 290 -21.87 -17.72 -31.87
C THR A 290 -20.59 -18.36 -32.41
N ARG A 291 -20.53 -18.67 -33.71
CA ARG A 291 -19.31 -19.17 -34.37
C ARG A 291 -18.15 -18.18 -34.29
N ALA A 292 -18.39 -16.92 -34.65
CA ALA A 292 -17.37 -15.87 -34.54
C ALA A 292 -16.88 -15.67 -33.09
N THR A 293 -17.77 -15.86 -32.11
CA THR A 293 -17.42 -15.83 -30.68
C THR A 293 -16.47 -16.97 -30.32
N LEU A 294 -16.77 -18.20 -30.72
CA LEU A 294 -15.90 -19.36 -30.44
C LEU A 294 -14.52 -19.22 -31.11
N ASP A 295 -14.48 -18.75 -32.35
CA ASP A 295 -13.23 -18.52 -33.08
C ASP A 295 -12.36 -17.45 -32.40
N TYR A 296 -12.96 -16.31 -32.04
CA TYR A 296 -12.29 -15.27 -31.27
C TYR A 296 -11.75 -15.80 -29.93
N LEU A 297 -12.54 -16.59 -29.20
CA LEU A 297 -12.11 -17.17 -27.92
C LEU A 297 -11.00 -18.21 -28.08
N ARG A 298 -10.95 -18.92 -29.21
CA ARG A 298 -9.87 -19.86 -29.51
C ARG A 298 -8.55 -19.10 -29.71
N ASP A 299 -8.57 -18.04 -30.52
CA ASP A 299 -7.39 -17.18 -30.73
C ASP A 299 -6.98 -16.50 -29.41
N LEU A 300 -7.95 -15.98 -28.65
CA LEU A 300 -7.70 -15.37 -27.35
C LEU A 300 -7.07 -16.37 -26.36
N GLY A 301 -7.47 -17.63 -26.38
CA GLY A 301 -6.89 -18.68 -25.54
C GLY A 301 -5.41 -18.91 -25.85
N VAL A 302 -5.03 -18.95 -27.14
CA VAL A 302 -3.63 -19.07 -27.57
C VAL A 302 -2.81 -17.87 -27.09
N VAL A 303 -3.34 -16.65 -27.25
CA VAL A 303 -2.70 -15.42 -26.79
C VAL A 303 -2.57 -15.40 -25.27
N PHE A 304 -3.61 -15.79 -24.54
CA PHE A 304 -3.64 -15.78 -23.07
C PHE A 304 -2.62 -16.75 -22.45
N VAL A 305 -2.45 -17.94 -23.03
CA VAL A 305 -1.42 -18.90 -22.58
C VAL A 305 -0.02 -18.32 -22.79
N ALA A 306 0.27 -17.83 -23.99
CA ALA A 306 1.58 -17.23 -24.29
C ALA A 306 1.87 -16.01 -23.40
N TYR A 307 0.85 -15.17 -23.17
CA TYR A 307 0.91 -14.03 -22.28
C TYR A 307 1.21 -14.45 -20.82
N SER A 308 0.48 -15.44 -20.30
CA SER A 308 0.66 -15.93 -18.93
C SER A 308 2.06 -16.51 -18.72
N ASP A 309 2.56 -17.27 -19.70
CA ASP A 309 3.93 -17.80 -19.69
C ASP A 309 4.99 -16.69 -19.67
N ALA A 310 4.78 -15.62 -20.44
CA ALA A 310 5.66 -14.46 -20.48
C ALA A 310 5.65 -13.67 -19.16
N VAL A 311 4.48 -13.47 -18.54
CA VAL A 311 4.36 -12.87 -17.21
C VAL A 311 5.09 -13.73 -16.18
N ASP A 312 4.87 -15.05 -16.16
CA ASP A 312 5.55 -15.97 -15.25
C ASP A 312 7.06 -15.99 -15.48
N ALA A 313 7.52 -15.90 -16.74
CA ALA A 313 8.93 -15.76 -17.06
C ALA A 313 9.53 -14.45 -16.53
N GLY A 314 8.80 -13.33 -16.67
CA GLY A 314 9.21 -12.03 -16.12
C GLY A 314 9.31 -12.05 -14.60
N LYS A 315 8.32 -12.64 -13.92
CA LYS A 315 8.34 -12.86 -12.46
C LYS A 315 9.54 -13.71 -12.04
N ARG A 316 9.80 -14.83 -12.73
CA ARG A 316 10.96 -15.70 -12.49
C ARG A 316 12.29 -14.98 -12.70
N HIS A 317 12.41 -14.15 -13.74
CA HIS A 317 13.63 -13.39 -14.01
C HIS A 317 13.94 -12.38 -12.89
N ARG A 318 12.90 -11.79 -12.31
CA ARG A 318 13.00 -10.88 -11.14
C ARG A 318 13.13 -11.61 -9.82
N ASN A 319 13.10 -12.94 -9.81
CA ASN A 319 13.02 -13.74 -8.61
C ASN A 319 11.89 -13.26 -7.67
N ALA A 320 10.69 -13.04 -8.23
CA ALA A 320 9.60 -12.39 -7.51
C ALA A 320 8.26 -13.12 -7.68
N LEU A 321 7.37 -12.92 -6.70
CA LEU A 321 5.99 -13.45 -6.65
C LEU A 321 5.04 -12.29 -6.36
N ASP A 322 3.85 -12.27 -6.94
CA ASP A 322 2.80 -11.32 -6.53
C ASP A 322 1.87 -11.92 -5.45
N PHE A 323 0.90 -11.14 -4.98
CA PHE A 323 -0.01 -11.57 -3.91
C PHE A 323 -0.84 -12.82 -4.26
N ASP A 324 -1.26 -12.95 -5.52
CA ASP A 324 -2.03 -14.10 -6.00
C ASP A 324 -1.14 -15.34 -6.03
N ASP A 325 0.11 -15.22 -6.52
CA ASP A 325 1.10 -16.30 -6.49
C ASP A 325 1.34 -16.84 -5.07
N LEU A 326 1.35 -15.97 -4.05
CA LEU A 326 1.56 -16.39 -2.67
C LEU A 326 0.46 -17.35 -2.21
N ILE A 327 -0.80 -16.99 -2.48
CA ILE A 327 -1.96 -17.78 -2.07
C ILE A 327 -2.00 -19.08 -2.87
N ASP A 328 -1.90 -18.99 -4.20
CA ASP A 328 -2.04 -20.15 -5.08
C ASP A 328 -0.94 -21.18 -4.88
N ARG A 329 0.32 -20.74 -4.75
CA ARG A 329 1.45 -21.66 -4.51
C ARG A 329 1.38 -22.31 -3.14
N THR A 330 0.90 -21.57 -2.13
CA THR A 330 0.70 -22.14 -0.79
C THR A 330 -0.41 -23.18 -0.80
N HIS A 331 -1.54 -22.86 -1.43
CA HIS A 331 -2.66 -23.79 -1.58
C HIS A 331 -2.25 -25.05 -2.34
N ARG A 332 -1.50 -24.89 -3.44
CA ARG A 332 -0.94 -26.01 -4.21
C ARG A 332 0.02 -26.86 -3.36
N LEU A 333 0.97 -26.25 -2.65
CA LEU A 333 1.88 -26.94 -1.73
C LEU A 333 1.09 -27.79 -0.74
N PHE A 334 0.03 -27.23 -0.14
CA PHE A 334 -0.75 -27.93 0.87
C PHE A 334 -1.53 -29.11 0.29
N ARG A 335 -2.06 -28.97 -0.94
CA ARG A 335 -2.78 -30.03 -1.64
C ARG A 335 -1.86 -31.16 -2.12
N GLU A 336 -0.67 -30.83 -2.61
CA GLU A 336 0.27 -31.80 -3.20
C GLU A 336 1.15 -32.49 -2.14
N HIS A 337 1.40 -31.84 -1.00
CA HIS A 337 2.28 -32.33 0.06
C HIS A 337 1.57 -32.49 1.42
N ASP A 338 0.44 -33.21 1.44
CA ASP A 338 -0.38 -33.40 2.66
C ASP A 338 0.42 -33.91 3.87
N ALA A 339 1.39 -34.81 3.65
CA ALA A 339 2.23 -35.35 4.73
C ALA A 339 3.10 -34.27 5.41
N LEU A 340 3.55 -33.26 4.65
CA LEU A 340 4.26 -32.10 5.18
C LEU A 340 3.31 -31.24 6.00
N VAL A 341 2.09 -31.04 5.49
CA VAL A 341 1.05 -30.28 6.21
C VAL A 341 0.69 -30.95 7.53
N GLU A 342 0.49 -32.26 7.53
CA GLU A 342 0.26 -33.07 8.72
C GLU A 342 1.38 -32.92 9.74
N ALA A 343 2.63 -33.11 9.30
CA ALA A 343 3.78 -33.14 10.19
C ALA A 343 4.12 -31.76 10.78
N HIS A 344 3.97 -30.70 9.99
CA HIS A 344 4.43 -29.36 10.36
C HIS A 344 3.30 -28.43 10.79
N PHE A 345 2.24 -28.30 9.99
CA PHE A 345 1.19 -27.31 10.21
C PHE A 345 0.07 -27.83 11.13
N ARG A 346 -0.49 -29.01 10.88
CA ARG A 346 -1.61 -29.55 11.68
C ARG A 346 -1.24 -29.86 13.12
N ARG A 347 0.00 -30.33 13.35
CA ARG A 347 0.53 -30.59 14.69
C ARG A 347 0.86 -29.32 15.47
N ARG A 348 1.39 -28.31 14.77
CA ARG A 348 1.76 -27.01 15.33
C ARG A 348 0.51 -26.21 15.66
N PHE A 349 -0.31 -25.92 14.66
CA PHE A 349 -1.51 -25.10 14.81
C PHE A 349 -2.67 -25.92 15.35
N ARG A 350 -2.86 -25.81 16.67
CA ARG A 350 -3.96 -26.43 17.40
C ARG A 350 -5.26 -25.65 17.21
N PHE A 351 -5.16 -24.34 17.01
CA PHE A 351 -6.28 -23.44 16.83
C PHE A 351 -6.02 -22.44 15.69
N VAL A 352 -7.05 -22.20 14.88
CA VAL A 352 -7.05 -21.19 13.81
C VAL A 352 -8.16 -20.18 14.10
N LEU A 353 -7.78 -18.91 14.22
CA LEU A 353 -8.68 -17.77 14.41
C LEU A 353 -8.66 -16.93 13.14
N VAL A 354 -9.83 -16.58 12.62
CA VAL A 354 -9.94 -15.77 11.40
C VAL A 354 -10.85 -14.56 11.65
N ASP A 355 -10.32 -13.37 11.41
CA ASP A 355 -11.07 -12.10 11.45
C ASP A 355 -11.53 -11.69 10.04
N GLU A 356 -12.64 -10.94 9.98
CA GLU A 356 -13.27 -10.43 8.76
C GLU A 356 -13.48 -11.50 7.66
N PHE A 357 -13.91 -12.70 8.07
CA PHE A 357 -14.05 -13.87 7.19
C PHE A 357 -14.98 -13.68 5.97
N GLN A 358 -15.86 -12.67 6.00
CA GLN A 358 -16.69 -12.33 4.83
C GLN A 358 -15.89 -11.86 3.61
N ASP A 359 -14.60 -11.56 3.79
CA ASP A 359 -13.68 -11.14 2.72
C ASP A 359 -12.71 -12.28 2.31
N THR A 360 -12.90 -13.50 2.83
CA THR A 360 -12.09 -14.67 2.49
C THR A 360 -12.58 -15.34 1.20
N ASP A 361 -11.67 -15.62 0.29
CA ASP A 361 -11.95 -16.32 -0.98
C ASP A 361 -11.89 -17.86 -0.83
N PRO A 362 -12.35 -18.64 -1.83
CA PRO A 362 -12.36 -20.10 -1.76
C PRO A 362 -10.97 -20.74 -1.60
N VAL A 363 -9.93 -20.17 -2.17
CA VAL A 363 -8.55 -20.69 -2.14
C VAL A 363 -7.96 -20.50 -0.74
N GLN A 364 -8.14 -19.31 -0.15
CA GLN A 364 -7.78 -19.04 1.24
C GLN A 364 -8.50 -19.98 2.22
N ASN A 365 -9.79 -20.24 2.01
CA ASN A 365 -10.53 -21.21 2.82
C ASN A 365 -9.99 -22.64 2.63
N GLY A 366 -9.56 -23.00 1.42
CA GLY A 366 -8.88 -24.27 1.13
C GLY A 366 -7.58 -24.46 1.93
N ILE A 367 -6.80 -23.39 2.11
CA ILE A 367 -5.60 -23.38 2.97
C ILE A 367 -5.99 -23.64 4.43
N ILE A 368 -7.03 -22.97 4.94
CA ILE A 368 -7.51 -23.18 6.32
C ILE A 368 -7.95 -24.62 6.52
N CYS A 369 -8.79 -25.15 5.63
CA CYS A 369 -9.26 -26.53 5.69
C CYS A 369 -8.09 -27.54 5.65
N SER A 370 -7.06 -27.27 4.84
CA SER A 370 -5.86 -28.10 4.79
C SER A 370 -5.11 -28.13 6.12
N ILE A 371 -5.05 -27.03 6.87
CA ILE A 371 -4.45 -26.98 8.22
C ILE A 371 -5.34 -27.71 9.24
N LEU A 372 -6.66 -27.64 9.10
CA LEU A 372 -7.59 -28.32 10.01
C LEU A 372 -7.54 -29.85 9.83
N GLY A 373 -7.42 -30.34 8.60
CA GLY A 373 -7.41 -31.77 8.27
C GLY A 373 -8.82 -32.35 8.15
N ASP A 374 -9.05 -33.57 8.65
CA ASP A 374 -10.37 -34.22 8.62
C ASP A 374 -11.39 -33.45 9.48
N LEU A 375 -12.32 -32.77 8.79
CA LEU A 375 -13.38 -31.94 9.37
C LEU A 375 -14.28 -32.76 10.32
N ALA A 376 -14.50 -34.04 10.04
CA ALA A 376 -15.35 -34.90 10.87
C ALA A 376 -14.77 -35.17 12.28
N GLN A 377 -13.47 -34.95 12.49
CA GLN A 377 -12.77 -35.18 13.77
C GLN A 377 -12.35 -33.88 14.49
N THR A 378 -12.61 -32.71 13.92
CA THR A 378 -11.95 -31.45 14.29
C THR A 378 -12.86 -30.37 14.88
N SER A 379 -13.99 -30.79 15.48
CA SER A 379 -14.81 -29.90 16.32
C SER A 379 -13.93 -29.23 17.38
N ALA A 380 -13.97 -27.89 17.45
CA ALA A 380 -13.23 -26.99 18.36
C ALA A 380 -11.85 -26.43 17.93
N LYS A 381 -11.35 -26.65 16.70
CA LYS A 381 -10.08 -26.02 16.25
C LYS A 381 -10.22 -24.68 15.52
N LEU A 382 -11.42 -24.33 15.05
CA LEU A 382 -11.66 -23.15 14.22
C LEU A 382 -12.54 -22.13 14.96
N PHE A 383 -12.13 -20.86 14.94
CA PHE A 383 -12.94 -19.74 15.43
C PHE A 383 -12.95 -18.62 14.40
N VAL A 384 -14.14 -18.27 13.92
CA VAL A 384 -14.33 -17.31 12.83
C VAL A 384 -15.17 -16.15 13.32
N VAL A 385 -14.77 -14.92 13.02
CA VAL A 385 -15.61 -13.75 13.20
C VAL A 385 -15.76 -13.01 11.88
N GLY A 386 -16.93 -12.42 11.66
CA GLY A 386 -17.19 -11.64 10.47
C GLY A 386 -18.55 -10.97 10.50
N ASP A 387 -18.78 -10.08 9.55
CA ASP A 387 -20.08 -9.44 9.31
C ASP A 387 -20.32 -9.40 7.80
N PRO A 388 -21.15 -10.29 7.22
CA PRO A 388 -21.35 -10.34 5.78
C PRO A 388 -21.94 -9.04 5.22
N LYS A 389 -22.58 -8.22 6.07
CA LYS A 389 -23.07 -6.88 5.73
C LYS A 389 -21.94 -5.86 5.49
N GLN A 390 -20.69 -6.19 5.87
CA GLN A 390 -19.49 -5.37 5.65
C GLN A 390 -18.57 -5.90 4.55
N SER A 391 -18.96 -6.95 3.83
CA SER A 391 -18.23 -7.38 2.62
C SER A 391 -18.47 -6.38 1.49
N ILE A 392 -17.41 -5.68 1.08
CA ILE A 392 -17.43 -4.54 0.15
C ILE A 392 -16.24 -4.58 -0.84
N TYR A 393 -15.71 -5.77 -1.09
CA TYR A 393 -14.55 -5.99 -1.96
C TYR A 393 -14.90 -6.88 -3.15
N LEU A 394 -16.11 -6.80 -3.70
CA LEU A 394 -16.52 -7.58 -4.88
C LEU A 394 -15.58 -7.33 -6.07
N PHE A 395 -15.01 -6.13 -6.18
CA PHE A 395 -14.03 -5.79 -7.22
C PHE A 395 -12.68 -6.51 -7.07
N ARG A 396 -12.41 -7.13 -5.91
CA ARG A 396 -11.28 -8.03 -5.63
C ARG A 396 -11.74 -9.49 -5.55
N ASP A 397 -12.85 -9.81 -6.21
CA ASP A 397 -13.44 -11.15 -6.24
C ASP A 397 -13.83 -11.74 -4.86
N ALA A 398 -13.99 -10.89 -3.84
CA ALA A 398 -14.48 -11.33 -2.54
C ALA A 398 -15.92 -11.88 -2.67
N ASP A 399 -16.06 -13.19 -2.47
CA ASP A 399 -17.33 -13.88 -2.58
C ASP A 399 -18.00 -14.02 -1.21
N VAL A 400 -18.89 -13.08 -0.89
CA VAL A 400 -19.65 -13.09 0.36
C VAL A 400 -20.45 -14.39 0.55
N THR A 401 -20.74 -15.15 -0.52
CA THR A 401 -21.44 -16.43 -0.40
C THR A 401 -20.61 -17.48 0.35
N GLN A 402 -19.27 -17.34 0.39
CA GLN A 402 -18.38 -18.18 1.19
C GLN A 402 -18.67 -18.08 2.68
N PHE A 403 -19.10 -16.91 3.17
CA PHE A 403 -19.50 -16.74 4.55
C PHE A 403 -20.68 -17.65 4.92
N LYS A 404 -21.71 -17.69 4.06
CA LYS A 404 -22.89 -18.54 4.25
C LYS A 404 -22.52 -20.02 4.17
N ARG A 405 -21.73 -20.42 3.16
CA ARG A 405 -21.25 -21.80 3.00
C ARG A 405 -20.44 -22.27 4.19
N THR A 406 -19.54 -21.43 4.71
CA THR A 406 -18.69 -21.79 5.84
C THR A 406 -19.47 -21.85 7.14
N ARG A 407 -20.42 -20.93 7.36
CA ARG A 407 -21.34 -21.05 8.49
C ARG A 407 -22.12 -22.37 8.43
N ASP A 408 -22.69 -22.69 7.27
CA ASP A 408 -23.44 -23.93 7.08
C ASP A 408 -22.54 -25.17 7.27
N LEU A 409 -21.28 -25.13 6.83
CA LEU A 409 -20.24 -26.15 7.10
C LEU A 409 -19.96 -26.30 8.60
N ILE A 410 -19.77 -25.19 9.32
CA ILE A 410 -19.50 -25.19 10.76
C ILE A 410 -20.68 -25.81 11.53
N GLU A 411 -21.90 -25.40 11.21
CA GLU A 411 -23.11 -25.86 11.90
C GLU A 411 -23.44 -27.34 11.58
N ARG A 412 -23.28 -27.76 10.32
CA ARG A 412 -23.72 -29.10 9.87
C ARG A 412 -22.64 -30.17 10.02
N ASP A 413 -21.40 -29.83 9.68
CA ASP A 413 -20.32 -30.82 9.52
C ASP A 413 -19.31 -30.78 10.68
N LEU A 414 -19.18 -29.64 11.37
CA LEU A 414 -18.24 -29.47 12.50
C LEU A 414 -18.91 -29.47 13.89
N ASN A 415 -20.24 -29.62 13.96
CA ASN A 415 -21.04 -29.46 15.19
C ASN A 415 -20.72 -28.15 15.95
N GLY A 416 -20.40 -27.08 15.22
CA GLY A 416 -20.16 -25.76 15.78
C GLY A 416 -21.46 -25.00 16.06
N GLU A 417 -21.33 -23.87 16.74
CA GLU A 417 -22.45 -22.98 17.09
C GLU A 417 -22.22 -21.59 16.49
N ALA A 418 -23.25 -21.03 15.86
CA ALA A 418 -23.27 -19.63 15.46
C ALA A 418 -23.73 -18.75 16.62
N VAL A 419 -22.88 -17.82 17.07
CA VAL A 419 -23.20 -16.88 18.15
C VAL A 419 -23.49 -15.51 17.54
N PRO A 420 -24.75 -15.04 17.56
CA PRO A 420 -25.07 -13.68 17.12
C PRO A 420 -24.52 -12.66 18.13
N LEU A 421 -23.93 -11.58 17.60
CA LEU A 421 -23.50 -10.42 18.39
C LEU A 421 -24.39 -9.24 18.00
N ASP A 422 -25.44 -9.00 18.78
CA ASP A 422 -26.51 -8.03 18.54
C ASP A 422 -26.32 -6.69 19.28
N VAL A 423 -25.46 -6.64 20.30
CA VAL A 423 -25.17 -5.41 21.06
C VAL A 423 -24.10 -4.57 20.36
N ASN A 424 -24.42 -3.32 20.05
CA ASN A 424 -23.50 -2.30 19.53
C ASN A 424 -22.93 -1.44 20.68
N PHE A 425 -21.61 -1.48 20.85
CA PHE A 425 -20.87 -0.73 21.89
C PHE A 425 -20.32 0.61 21.40
N ARG A 426 -20.41 0.87 20.10
CA ARG A 426 -19.75 1.99 19.41
C ARG A 426 -20.66 3.22 19.33
N SER A 427 -21.86 3.04 18.84
CA SER A 427 -22.70 4.09 18.29
C SER A 427 -23.82 4.48 19.27
N THR A 428 -24.22 5.75 19.24
CA THR A 428 -25.36 6.24 20.03
C THR A 428 -26.67 5.58 19.61
N PRO A 429 -27.69 5.56 20.49
CA PRO A 429 -29.03 5.05 20.15
C PRO A 429 -29.63 5.68 18.88
N ALA A 430 -29.41 6.98 18.66
CA ALA A 430 -29.88 7.67 17.45
C ALA A 430 -29.32 7.06 16.15
N ILE A 431 -28.02 6.74 16.13
CA ILE A 431 -27.37 6.11 14.97
C ILE A 431 -27.84 4.66 14.82
N VAL A 432 -27.90 3.90 15.92
CA VAL A 432 -28.35 2.50 15.89
C VAL A 432 -29.81 2.39 15.43
N GLY A 433 -30.70 3.25 15.93
CA GLY A 433 -32.09 3.33 15.52
C GLY A 433 -32.26 3.69 14.04
N PHE A 434 -31.48 4.66 13.55
CA PHE A 434 -31.43 4.98 12.13
C PHE A 434 -30.99 3.78 11.28
N VAL A 435 -29.88 3.13 11.65
CA VAL A 435 -29.37 1.96 10.93
C VAL A 435 -30.40 0.83 10.94
N ASN A 436 -31.06 0.58 12.07
CA ASN A 436 -32.11 -0.44 12.19
C ASN A 436 -33.28 -0.17 11.23
N ALA A 437 -33.75 1.07 11.16
CA ALA A 437 -34.87 1.43 10.29
C ALA A 437 -34.51 1.33 8.80
N ILE A 438 -33.37 1.91 8.39
CA ILE A 438 -32.98 1.96 6.98
C ILE A 438 -32.59 0.57 6.46
N PHE A 439 -31.73 -0.16 7.17
CA PHE A 439 -31.25 -1.46 6.69
C PHE A 439 -32.22 -2.60 6.98
N GLY A 440 -33.11 -2.45 7.97
CA GLY A 440 -34.26 -3.33 8.13
C GLY A 440 -35.16 -3.35 6.89
N ALA A 441 -35.28 -2.24 6.18
CA ALA A 441 -35.99 -2.15 4.90
C ALA A 441 -35.12 -2.53 3.69
N LEU A 442 -33.92 -1.95 3.54
CA LEU A 442 -33.06 -2.17 2.38
C LEU A 442 -32.53 -3.61 2.25
N MET A 443 -32.36 -4.29 3.38
CA MET A 443 -31.85 -5.67 3.49
C MET A 443 -32.89 -6.58 4.18
N ALA A 444 -34.18 -6.36 3.90
CA ALA A 444 -35.27 -7.19 4.42
C ALA A 444 -35.25 -8.62 3.84
N GLU A 445 -34.91 -8.73 2.54
CA GLU A 445 -34.90 -9.97 1.79
C GLU A 445 -33.50 -10.60 1.74
N SER A 446 -33.46 -11.93 1.65
CA SER A 446 -32.22 -12.71 1.51
C SER A 446 -32.42 -13.94 0.59
N ALA A 447 -33.24 -13.76 -0.44
CA ALA A 447 -33.58 -14.83 -1.36
C ALA A 447 -32.36 -15.31 -2.16
N ARG A 448 -31.43 -14.41 -2.47
CA ARG A 448 -30.23 -14.72 -3.26
C ARG A 448 -29.04 -15.08 -2.38
N PRO A 449 -28.10 -15.92 -2.88
CA PRO A 449 -26.95 -16.38 -2.08
C PRO A 449 -26.05 -15.27 -1.53
N TRP A 450 -25.95 -14.14 -2.25
CA TRP A 450 -25.12 -12.98 -1.90
C TRP A 450 -25.86 -11.91 -1.08
N GLU A 451 -27.11 -12.15 -0.72
CA GLU A 451 -27.91 -11.25 0.11
C GLU A 451 -28.02 -11.78 1.55
N PHE A 452 -27.98 -10.86 2.50
CA PHE A 452 -28.04 -11.16 3.92
C PHE A 452 -29.09 -10.28 4.57
N ARG A 453 -29.97 -10.92 5.33
CA ARG A 453 -31.00 -10.20 6.07
C ARG A 453 -30.36 -9.32 7.14
N TYR A 454 -30.86 -8.11 7.29
CA TYR A 454 -30.46 -7.26 8.40
C TYR A 454 -31.08 -7.76 9.72
N GLU A 455 -30.23 -7.90 10.73
CA GLU A 455 -30.61 -8.22 12.10
C GLU A 455 -30.52 -6.94 12.95
N PRO A 456 -31.60 -6.54 13.65
CA PRO A 456 -31.59 -5.35 14.49
C PRO A 456 -30.51 -5.40 15.57
N LEU A 457 -29.87 -4.24 15.80
CA LEU A 457 -28.85 -4.06 16.82
C LEU A 457 -29.42 -3.34 18.04
N GLU A 458 -28.94 -3.68 19.23
CA GLU A 458 -29.22 -2.98 20.48
C GLU A 458 -28.08 -2.03 20.83
N ALA A 459 -28.38 -0.76 21.14
CA ALA A 459 -27.35 0.18 21.57
C ALA A 459 -26.97 -0.06 23.05
N CYS A 460 -25.68 -0.32 23.32
CA CYS A 460 -25.17 -0.41 24.69
C CYS A 460 -25.11 0.95 25.38
N ARG A 461 -24.83 2.01 24.61
CA ARG A 461 -24.69 3.38 25.12
C ARG A 461 -26.05 3.92 25.55
N LYS A 462 -26.15 4.39 26.79
CA LYS A 462 -27.39 4.94 27.38
C LYS A 462 -27.15 6.35 27.88
N GLY A 463 -27.96 7.30 27.44
CA GLY A 463 -27.88 8.71 27.88
C GLY A 463 -26.96 9.61 27.03
N ASP A 464 -26.05 9.03 26.24
CA ASP A 464 -25.21 9.79 25.32
C ASP A 464 -26.04 10.47 24.22
N ALA A 465 -25.90 11.79 24.13
CA ALA A 465 -26.53 12.57 23.07
C ALA A 465 -25.88 12.26 21.71
N GLY A 466 -26.68 11.83 20.75
CA GLY A 466 -26.27 11.59 19.36
C GLY A 466 -27.26 12.21 18.36
N SER A 467 -26.88 12.28 17.09
CA SER A 467 -27.75 12.87 16.06
C SER A 467 -27.55 12.24 14.69
N VAL A 468 -28.61 12.22 13.90
CA VAL A 468 -28.58 11.96 12.46
C VAL A 468 -29.22 13.15 11.76
N GLU A 469 -28.48 13.81 10.86
CA GLU A 469 -28.96 14.98 10.11
C GLU A 469 -28.88 14.74 8.60
N LEU A 470 -29.84 15.30 7.85
CA LEU A 470 -29.88 15.22 6.39
C LEU A 470 -29.80 16.61 5.75
N LEU A 471 -28.72 16.84 5.02
CA LEU A 471 -28.48 18.05 4.23
C LEU A 471 -28.97 17.82 2.79
N LEU A 472 -29.97 18.59 2.38
CA LEU A 472 -30.62 18.49 1.08
C LEU A 472 -30.23 19.69 0.21
N VAL A 473 -29.34 19.46 -0.73
CA VAL A 473 -28.79 20.51 -1.59
C VAL A 473 -29.80 20.86 -2.68
N PRO A 474 -30.19 22.13 -2.85
CA PRO A 474 -31.07 22.54 -3.94
C PRO A 474 -30.50 22.16 -5.30
N LYS A 475 -31.37 21.77 -6.23
CA LYS A 475 -30.98 21.39 -7.58
C LYS A 475 -30.33 22.57 -8.32
N ALA A 476 -29.10 22.38 -8.77
CA ALA A 476 -28.36 23.37 -9.55
C ALA A 476 -28.67 23.27 -11.07
N GLU A 477 -28.32 24.32 -11.83
CA GLU A 477 -28.49 24.35 -13.29
C GLU A 477 -27.63 23.30 -14.01
N ASP A 478 -26.42 23.05 -13.49
CA ASP A 478 -25.48 22.07 -14.03
C ASP A 478 -24.84 21.21 -12.93
N ARG A 479 -24.29 20.07 -13.34
CA ARG A 479 -23.73 19.05 -12.44
C ARG A 479 -22.48 19.53 -11.68
N GLN A 480 -21.64 20.38 -12.28
CA GLN A 480 -20.44 20.89 -11.64
C GLN A 480 -20.79 21.90 -10.55
N SER A 481 -21.76 22.78 -10.81
CA SER A 481 -22.30 23.70 -9.81
C SER A 481 -22.98 22.96 -8.67
N GLY A 482 -23.76 21.91 -8.96
CA GLY A 482 -24.38 21.06 -7.93
C GLY A 482 -23.36 20.42 -6.99
N ARG A 483 -22.28 19.84 -7.54
CA ARG A 483 -21.17 19.26 -6.75
C ARG A 483 -20.47 20.29 -5.86
N ARG A 484 -20.26 21.50 -6.37
CA ARG A 484 -19.67 22.59 -5.58
C ARG A 484 -20.60 23.05 -4.46
N ALA A 485 -21.90 23.17 -4.73
CA ALA A 485 -22.90 23.54 -3.74
C ALA A 485 -22.99 22.51 -2.61
N GLU A 486 -22.94 21.21 -2.95
CA GLU A 486 -22.92 20.12 -1.97
C GLU A 486 -21.66 20.17 -1.09
N ALA A 487 -20.48 20.27 -1.70
CA ALA A 487 -19.22 20.40 -0.97
C ALA A 487 -19.19 21.64 -0.05
N GLU A 488 -19.71 22.77 -0.52
CA GLU A 488 -19.85 23.99 0.26
C GLU A 488 -20.81 23.81 1.45
N MET A 489 -21.96 23.16 1.25
CA MET A 489 -22.91 22.86 2.35
C MET A 489 -22.29 21.95 3.41
N VAL A 490 -21.51 20.95 2.99
CA VAL A 490 -20.73 20.09 3.90
C VAL A 490 -19.69 20.88 4.69
N ALA A 491 -18.88 21.71 4.03
CA ALA A 491 -17.86 22.52 4.69
C ALA A 491 -18.48 23.50 5.71
N ARG A 492 -19.57 24.18 5.33
CA ARG A 492 -20.35 25.03 6.25
C ARG A 492 -20.82 24.26 7.47
N LYS A 493 -21.38 23.05 7.28
CA LYS A 493 -21.87 22.24 8.40
C LYS A 493 -20.73 21.79 9.32
N ILE A 494 -19.58 21.40 8.77
CA ILE A 494 -18.41 21.01 9.57
C ILE A 494 -17.92 22.21 10.40
N GLN A 495 -17.76 23.39 9.80
CA GLN A 495 -17.37 24.59 10.54
C GLN A 495 -18.40 24.92 11.63
N ASN A 496 -19.69 24.82 11.30
CA ASN A 496 -20.79 25.07 12.22
C ASN A 496 -20.78 24.15 13.44
N LEU A 497 -20.62 22.84 13.22
CA LEU A 497 -20.56 21.84 14.29
C LEU A 497 -19.38 22.07 15.25
N ILE A 498 -18.21 22.43 14.71
CA ILE A 498 -16.97 22.54 15.48
C ILE A 498 -16.82 23.91 16.15
N GLU A 499 -16.90 25.00 15.39
CA GLU A 499 -16.55 26.34 15.89
C GLU A 499 -17.71 27.01 16.64
N TYR A 500 -18.95 26.78 16.21
CA TYR A 500 -20.12 27.55 16.68
C TYR A 500 -21.05 26.74 17.60
N GLU A 501 -21.53 25.58 17.14
CA GLU A 501 -22.36 24.69 17.96
C GLU A 501 -21.56 24.04 19.10
N ARG A 502 -20.23 23.91 18.91
CA ARG A 502 -19.32 23.17 19.82
C ARG A 502 -19.90 21.81 20.19
N ARG A 503 -20.27 21.06 19.15
CA ARG A 503 -20.95 19.77 19.24
C ARG A 503 -20.24 18.86 20.23
N ARG A 504 -21.01 18.13 21.05
CA ARG A 504 -20.50 17.32 22.16
C ARG A 504 -20.27 15.88 21.74
N ILE A 505 -19.10 15.34 22.02
CA ILE A 505 -18.72 13.95 21.73
C ILE A 505 -18.15 13.25 22.97
N TYR A 506 -18.22 11.91 22.98
CA TYR A 506 -17.97 11.07 24.16
C TYR A 506 -16.71 10.22 24.02
N TRP A 507 -15.68 10.73 23.33
CA TRP A 507 -14.44 9.98 23.06
C TRP A 507 -13.22 10.85 23.27
N ASP A 508 -12.19 10.36 23.95
CA ASP A 508 -10.90 11.05 24.05
C ASP A 508 -10.09 10.96 22.76
N ARG A 509 -8.87 11.49 22.78
CA ARG A 509 -7.98 11.52 21.60
C ARG A 509 -7.36 10.15 21.32
N GLU A 510 -7.30 9.30 22.34
CA GLU A 510 -6.78 7.94 22.33
C GLU A 510 -7.87 6.92 21.92
N GLY A 511 -9.11 7.36 21.73
CA GLY A 511 -10.23 6.54 21.27
C GLY A 511 -10.99 5.81 22.37
N LYS A 512 -10.79 6.18 23.64
CA LYS A 512 -11.53 5.67 24.80
C LYS A 512 -12.83 6.46 25.00
N HIS A 513 -13.90 5.76 25.36
CA HIS A 513 -15.17 6.40 25.71
C HIS A 513 -15.04 7.21 27.01
N LEU A 514 -15.69 8.37 27.05
CA LEU A 514 -15.68 9.33 28.15
C LEU A 514 -17.03 9.33 28.86
N ASP A 515 -16.99 9.37 30.20
CA ASP A 515 -18.20 9.53 31.02
C ASP A 515 -18.84 10.92 30.84
N GLU A 516 -18.02 11.96 30.61
CA GLU A 516 -18.47 13.33 30.34
C GLU A 516 -18.07 13.79 28.92
N PRO A 517 -18.96 14.45 28.17
CA PRO A 517 -18.66 14.80 26.78
C PRO A 517 -17.77 16.04 26.64
N ARG A 518 -16.83 15.99 25.70
CA ARG A 518 -15.99 17.13 25.30
C ARG A 518 -16.51 17.81 24.02
N PRO A 519 -16.16 19.07 23.77
CA PRO A 519 -16.36 19.68 22.45
C PRO A 519 -15.59 18.91 21.37
N ALA A 520 -16.23 18.77 20.21
CA ALA A 520 -15.63 18.18 19.03
C ALA A 520 -14.54 19.09 18.44
N GLU A 521 -13.51 18.47 17.89
CA GLU A 521 -12.42 19.08 17.14
C GLU A 521 -12.48 18.62 15.66
N TYR A 522 -11.75 19.26 14.74
CA TYR A 522 -11.74 18.86 13.32
C TYR A 522 -11.24 17.42 13.12
N ARG A 523 -10.29 16.96 13.96
CA ARG A 523 -9.80 15.57 13.94
C ARG A 523 -10.90 14.52 14.18
N ASP A 524 -12.00 14.90 14.83
CA ASP A 524 -13.09 14.00 15.16
C ASP A 524 -14.05 13.78 13.98
N VAL A 525 -13.85 14.50 12.87
CA VAL A 525 -14.71 14.48 11.68
C VAL A 525 -14.03 13.70 10.56
N ALA A 526 -14.79 12.75 9.98
CA ALA A 526 -14.43 12.09 8.73
C ALA A 526 -15.46 12.32 7.62
N ILE A 527 -14.99 12.68 6.43
CA ILE A 527 -15.78 12.73 5.20
C ILE A 527 -15.54 11.43 4.43
N LEU A 528 -16.60 10.65 4.25
CA LEU A 528 -16.55 9.34 3.60
C LEU A 528 -17.14 9.40 2.20
N LEU A 529 -16.26 9.40 1.19
CA LEU A 529 -16.65 9.39 -0.21
C LEU A 529 -16.76 7.95 -0.71
N GLU A 530 -17.75 7.59 -1.52
CA GLU A 530 -17.72 6.30 -2.23
C GLU A 530 -16.55 6.28 -3.22
N ARG A 531 -16.37 7.39 -3.95
CA ARG A 531 -15.37 7.57 -5.00
C ARG A 531 -14.74 8.95 -4.87
N ARG A 532 -13.52 9.10 -5.36
CA ARG A 532 -12.78 10.38 -5.28
C ARG A 532 -13.10 11.36 -6.41
N THR A 533 -14.07 11.07 -7.26
CA THR A 533 -14.42 11.90 -8.42
C THR A 533 -14.72 13.36 -8.03
N ASN A 534 -15.31 13.57 -6.85
CA ASN A 534 -15.69 14.88 -6.35
C ASN A 534 -14.71 15.44 -5.29
N LEU A 535 -13.57 14.75 -5.03
CA LEU A 535 -12.62 15.10 -3.97
C LEU A 535 -12.17 16.58 -4.06
N ALA A 536 -11.80 17.04 -5.26
CA ALA A 536 -11.34 18.41 -5.48
C ALA A 536 -12.39 19.48 -5.10
N ALA A 537 -13.69 19.16 -5.18
CA ALA A 537 -14.74 20.08 -4.75
C ALA A 537 -14.79 20.21 -3.22
N TYR A 538 -14.61 19.10 -2.50
CA TYR A 538 -14.54 19.09 -1.03
C TYR A 538 -13.26 19.76 -0.53
N GLU A 539 -12.09 19.49 -1.12
CA GLU A 539 -10.84 20.18 -0.79
C GLU A 539 -10.98 21.69 -0.96
N TRP A 540 -11.50 22.14 -2.10
CA TRP A 540 -11.76 23.55 -2.35
C TRP A 540 -12.69 24.17 -1.31
N ALA A 541 -13.78 23.49 -0.94
CA ALA A 541 -14.73 24.00 0.03
C ALA A 541 -14.09 24.11 1.43
N LEU A 542 -13.35 23.09 1.88
CA LEU A 542 -12.67 23.10 3.17
C LEU A 542 -11.63 24.22 3.26
N VAL A 543 -10.82 24.42 2.21
CA VAL A 543 -9.88 25.56 2.13
C VAL A 543 -10.61 26.89 2.24
N ARG A 544 -11.71 27.07 1.51
CA ARG A 544 -12.49 28.32 1.49
C ARG A 544 -13.05 28.70 2.86
N TYR A 545 -13.41 27.72 3.68
CA TYR A 545 -13.90 27.93 5.05
C TYR A 545 -12.79 27.80 6.11
N GLY A 546 -11.53 27.67 5.69
CA GLY A 546 -10.36 27.61 6.59
C GLY A 546 -10.34 26.38 7.49
N ILE A 547 -10.90 25.27 7.02
CA ILE A 547 -10.97 23.99 7.73
C ILE A 547 -9.73 23.17 7.39
N PRO A 548 -8.87 22.82 8.36
CA PRO A 548 -7.75 21.92 8.12
C PRO A 548 -8.26 20.54 7.74
N TYR A 549 -7.66 19.91 6.72
CA TYR A 549 -8.04 18.58 6.27
C TYR A 549 -6.82 17.77 5.85
N HIS A 550 -6.98 16.45 5.80
CA HIS A 550 -6.03 15.53 5.22
C HIS A 550 -6.76 14.49 4.38
N VAL A 551 -6.15 14.05 3.28
CA VAL A 551 -6.71 13.01 2.40
C VAL A 551 -5.96 11.71 2.62
N HIS A 552 -6.64 10.68 3.14
CA HIS A 552 -6.03 9.37 3.35
C HIS A 552 -5.68 8.74 2.00
N ALA A 553 -4.38 8.50 1.77
CA ALA A 553 -3.84 7.98 0.51
C ALA A 553 -4.25 8.81 -0.71
N GLY A 554 -4.10 10.15 -0.68
CA GLY A 554 -4.55 11.11 -1.72
C GLY A 554 -4.18 10.78 -3.17
N ILE A 555 -4.72 11.54 -4.12
CA ILE A 555 -4.33 11.47 -5.54
C ILE A 555 -3.48 12.70 -5.82
N GLY A 556 -2.39 12.54 -6.56
CA GLY A 556 -1.69 13.65 -7.17
C GLY A 556 -0.38 14.05 -6.52
N PHE A 557 0.23 13.22 -5.66
CA PHE A 557 1.59 13.45 -5.16
C PHE A 557 2.57 13.72 -6.32
N TYR A 558 2.60 12.83 -7.31
CA TYR A 558 3.42 13.00 -8.52
C TYR A 558 2.98 14.16 -9.42
N GLY A 559 1.76 14.67 -9.24
CA GLY A 559 1.25 15.86 -9.92
C GLY A 559 1.50 17.16 -9.15
N ARG A 560 2.10 17.12 -7.96
CA ARG A 560 2.44 18.33 -7.20
C ARG A 560 3.65 19.04 -7.82
N GLN A 561 3.63 20.37 -7.80
CA GLN A 561 4.67 21.18 -8.44
C GLN A 561 6.04 20.89 -7.83
N GLU A 562 6.14 20.79 -6.52
CA GLU A 562 7.38 20.51 -5.79
C GLU A 562 7.98 19.13 -6.11
N VAL A 563 7.15 18.14 -6.44
CA VAL A 563 7.60 16.81 -6.86
C VAL A 563 8.11 16.87 -8.31
N TYR A 564 7.40 17.58 -9.18
CA TYR A 564 7.81 17.79 -10.57
C TYR A 564 9.10 18.63 -10.69
N ASP A 565 9.33 19.58 -9.78
CA ASP A 565 10.56 20.36 -9.70
C ASP A 565 11.77 19.47 -9.37
N LEU A 566 11.64 18.59 -8.38
CA LEU A 566 12.68 17.59 -8.07
C LEU A 566 12.92 16.62 -9.24
N TYR A 567 11.85 16.20 -9.92
CA TYR A 567 11.96 15.36 -11.10
C TYR A 567 12.72 16.06 -12.24
N ASN A 568 12.44 17.34 -12.51
CA ASN A 568 13.18 18.14 -13.49
C ASN A 568 14.65 18.32 -13.11
N ILE A 569 14.97 18.47 -11.82
CA ILE A 569 16.35 18.49 -11.33
C ILE A 569 17.05 17.19 -11.71
N LEU A 570 16.47 16.04 -11.38
CA LEU A 570 17.09 14.74 -11.67
C LEU A 570 17.23 14.49 -13.18
N ARG A 571 16.22 14.85 -13.98
CA ARG A 571 16.30 14.77 -15.45
C ARG A 571 17.44 15.58 -16.03
N PHE A 572 17.61 16.83 -15.58
CA PHE A 572 18.72 17.67 -16.03
C PHE A 572 20.08 17.10 -15.59
N LEU A 573 20.19 16.60 -14.35
CA LEU A 573 21.43 16.03 -13.84
C LEU A 573 21.80 14.71 -14.52
N GLU A 574 20.82 13.96 -15.01
CA GLU A 574 21.00 12.75 -15.84
C GLU A 574 21.42 13.12 -17.26
N ASN A 575 20.74 14.09 -17.87
CA ASN A 575 20.98 14.54 -19.23
C ASN A 575 21.02 16.08 -19.33
N GLU A 576 22.24 16.61 -19.43
CA GLU A 576 22.53 18.06 -19.54
C GLU A 576 21.92 18.72 -20.81
N ARG A 577 21.40 17.93 -21.76
CA ARG A 577 20.73 18.40 -22.99
C ARG A 577 19.20 18.42 -22.87
N ASP A 578 18.64 18.08 -21.72
CA ASP A 578 17.20 18.19 -21.47
C ASP A 578 16.82 19.65 -21.18
N ASP A 579 16.70 20.45 -22.24
CA ASP A 579 16.39 21.88 -22.16
C ASP A 579 15.03 22.14 -21.49
N VAL A 580 14.07 21.21 -21.60
CA VAL A 580 12.75 21.33 -20.98
C VAL A 580 12.86 21.19 -19.47
N ALA A 581 13.60 20.18 -19.00
CA ALA A 581 13.85 19.98 -17.57
C ALA A 581 14.63 21.15 -16.97
N LEU A 582 15.69 21.63 -17.66
CA LEU A 582 16.46 22.78 -17.20
C LEU A 582 15.61 24.06 -17.17
N TYR A 583 14.74 24.29 -18.15
CA TYR A 583 13.83 25.45 -18.15
C TYR A 583 12.86 25.39 -16.95
N GLY A 584 12.26 24.22 -16.71
CA GLY A 584 11.38 23.98 -15.56
C GLY A 584 12.09 24.24 -14.24
N LEU A 585 13.31 23.72 -14.09
CA LEU A 585 14.16 23.94 -12.92
C LEU A 585 14.47 25.42 -12.70
N LEU A 586 14.96 26.14 -13.71
CA LEU A 586 15.32 27.55 -13.57
C LEU A 586 14.11 28.46 -13.25
N ARG A 587 12.91 28.07 -13.70
CA ARG A 587 11.64 28.76 -13.39
C ARG A 587 11.08 28.41 -12.01
N SER A 588 11.43 27.25 -11.46
CA SER A 588 10.95 26.77 -10.16
C SER A 588 11.43 27.65 -9.00
N PRO A 589 10.84 27.53 -7.79
CA PRO A 589 11.27 28.27 -6.61
C PRO A 589 12.74 28.07 -6.19
N TYR A 590 13.44 27.07 -6.73
CA TYR A 590 14.88 26.87 -6.50
C TYR A 590 15.75 28.00 -7.07
N PHE A 591 15.34 28.61 -8.20
CA PHE A 591 16.09 29.68 -8.85
C PHE A 591 15.24 30.93 -9.17
N ALA A 592 13.92 30.76 -9.31
CA ALA A 592 12.92 31.81 -9.53
C ALA A 592 13.25 32.79 -10.69
N LEU A 593 13.89 32.31 -11.76
CA LEU A 593 14.17 33.14 -12.93
C LEU A 593 12.87 33.44 -13.69
N SER A 594 12.68 34.72 -14.03
CA SER A 594 11.49 35.15 -14.78
C SER A 594 11.51 34.65 -16.23
N ASP A 595 10.32 34.44 -16.80
CA ASP A 595 10.15 34.03 -18.20
C ASP A 595 10.91 34.96 -19.17
N THR A 596 10.97 36.27 -18.88
CA THR A 596 11.73 37.26 -19.67
C THR A 596 13.24 37.01 -19.63
N ARG A 597 13.80 36.68 -18.45
CA ARG A 597 15.22 36.35 -18.30
C ARG A 597 15.55 35.03 -18.99
N LEU A 598 14.73 34.00 -18.78
CA LEU A 598 14.89 32.71 -19.45
C LEU A 598 14.83 32.83 -20.97
N TYR A 599 13.89 33.63 -21.50
CA TYR A 599 13.81 33.93 -22.92
C TYR A 599 15.08 34.61 -23.43
N THR A 600 15.64 35.56 -22.68
CA THR A 600 16.88 36.26 -23.04
C THR A 600 18.06 35.31 -23.11
N VAL A 601 18.21 34.41 -22.12
CA VAL A 601 19.25 33.36 -22.14
C VAL A 601 19.04 32.41 -23.31
N ALA A 602 17.81 31.97 -23.56
CA ALA A 602 17.48 31.11 -24.67
C ALA A 602 17.82 31.75 -26.03
N GLN A 603 17.71 33.06 -26.17
CA GLN A 603 18.11 33.78 -27.40
C GLN A 603 19.63 34.01 -27.52
N SER A 604 20.40 33.72 -26.47
CA SER A 604 21.85 33.95 -26.45
C SER A 604 22.61 32.75 -27.05
N GLY A 605 23.07 32.88 -28.29
CA GLY A 605 23.89 31.87 -28.96
C GLY A 605 23.19 31.15 -30.12
N SER A 606 23.84 30.11 -30.65
CA SER A 606 23.31 29.33 -31.79
C SER A 606 22.11 28.48 -31.37
N PRO A 607 21.08 28.30 -32.23
CA PRO A 607 20.00 27.33 -32.03
C PRO A 607 20.47 25.90 -31.77
N GLU A 608 21.70 25.55 -32.19
CA GLU A 608 22.31 24.22 -32.01
C GLU A 608 22.87 23.99 -30.60
N ASN A 609 23.12 25.05 -29.83
CA ASN A 609 23.57 24.92 -28.44
C ASN A 609 22.41 24.50 -27.55
N SER A 610 22.63 23.61 -26.58
CA SER A 610 21.70 23.37 -25.48
C SER A 610 21.48 24.63 -24.63
N LEU A 611 20.36 24.69 -23.90
CA LEU A 611 20.07 25.77 -22.95
C LEU A 611 21.16 25.87 -21.88
N TRP A 612 21.73 24.74 -21.45
CA TRP A 612 22.85 24.72 -20.49
C TRP A 612 24.08 25.46 -21.03
N GLU A 613 24.52 25.16 -22.25
CA GLU A 613 25.65 25.84 -22.88
C GLU A 613 25.39 27.35 -23.08
N ARG A 614 24.14 27.74 -23.33
CA ARG A 614 23.74 29.15 -23.44
C ARG A 614 23.79 29.83 -22.07
N LEU A 615 23.29 29.18 -21.02
CA LEU A 615 23.32 29.66 -19.64
C LEU A 615 24.77 29.88 -19.15
N GLU A 616 25.67 28.95 -19.43
CA GLU A 616 27.09 29.08 -19.08
C GLU A 616 27.77 30.26 -19.78
N ARG A 617 27.41 30.53 -21.04
CA ARG A 617 27.93 31.68 -21.80
C ARG A 617 27.35 33.01 -21.33
N PHE A 618 26.15 32.99 -20.76
CA PHE A 618 25.46 34.16 -20.24
C PHE A 618 25.80 34.46 -18.77
N ALA A 619 26.72 33.71 -18.16
CA ALA A 619 27.17 33.85 -16.76
C ALA A 619 28.05 35.10 -16.52
N SER A 620 27.64 36.25 -17.05
CA SER A 620 28.11 37.59 -16.68
C SER A 620 27.09 38.33 -15.80
N ASP A 621 25.83 37.88 -15.77
CA ASP A 621 24.80 38.33 -14.84
C ASP A 621 24.97 37.64 -13.47
N PRO A 622 24.98 38.36 -12.33
CA PRO A 622 25.25 37.76 -11.02
C PRO A 622 24.31 36.63 -10.61
N GLU A 623 23.01 36.75 -10.90
CA GLU A 623 22.01 35.72 -10.53
C GLU A 623 22.17 34.48 -11.40
N ILE A 624 22.40 34.65 -12.71
CA ILE A 624 22.68 33.52 -13.63
C ILE A 624 24.02 32.86 -13.27
N THR A 625 25.01 33.65 -12.86
CA THR A 625 26.30 33.13 -12.40
C THR A 625 26.13 32.24 -11.17
N ALA A 626 25.33 32.68 -10.18
CA ALA A 626 25.02 31.88 -9.01
C ALA A 626 24.29 30.58 -9.40
N ALA A 627 23.29 30.66 -10.28
CA ALA A 627 22.57 29.48 -10.77
C ALA A 627 23.51 28.46 -11.45
N VAL A 628 24.40 28.92 -12.33
CA VAL A 628 25.40 28.07 -13.00
C VAL A 628 26.35 27.42 -11.99
N GLN A 629 26.74 28.13 -10.93
CA GLN A 629 27.62 27.57 -9.89
C GLN A 629 26.94 26.44 -9.11
N PHE A 630 25.69 26.62 -8.68
CA PHE A 630 24.92 25.57 -8.02
C PHE A 630 24.71 24.36 -8.93
N LEU A 631 24.29 24.57 -10.18
CA LEU A 631 24.06 23.49 -11.15
C LEU A 631 25.34 22.71 -11.46
N ARG A 632 26.49 23.38 -11.61
CA ARG A 632 27.80 22.71 -11.78
C ARG A 632 28.19 21.87 -10.56
N SER A 633 27.92 22.39 -9.35
CA SER A 633 28.14 21.64 -8.12
C SER A 633 27.30 20.35 -8.11
N TRP A 634 26.01 20.46 -8.40
CA TRP A 634 25.11 19.31 -8.42
C TRP A 634 25.49 18.28 -9.50
N LEU A 635 25.87 18.72 -10.71
CA LEU A 635 26.37 17.84 -11.78
C LEU A 635 27.63 17.06 -11.36
N LEU A 636 28.54 17.68 -10.62
CA LEU A 636 29.75 17.03 -10.11
C LEU A 636 29.41 15.94 -9.07
N HIS A 637 28.35 16.13 -8.29
CA HIS A 637 27.92 15.20 -7.26
C HIS A 637 27.01 14.09 -7.79
N ALA A 638 26.20 14.36 -8.81
CA ALA A 638 25.31 13.39 -9.45
C ALA A 638 26.03 12.10 -9.92
N ARG A 639 27.33 12.19 -10.20
CA ARG A 639 28.18 11.06 -10.63
C ARG A 639 28.93 10.34 -9.50
N ARG A 640 28.77 10.78 -8.24
CA ARG A 640 29.63 10.37 -7.11
C ARG A 640 28.87 9.95 -5.85
N VAL A 641 27.61 10.33 -5.72
CA VAL A 641 26.75 9.98 -4.58
C VAL A 641 25.48 9.29 -5.07
N SER A 642 24.77 8.62 -4.17
CA SER A 642 23.48 8.02 -4.53
C SER A 642 22.45 9.11 -4.84
N PRO A 643 21.46 8.86 -5.73
CA PRO A 643 20.35 9.78 -5.99
C PRO A 643 19.63 10.32 -4.73
N ALA A 644 19.43 9.52 -3.69
CA ALA A 644 18.81 9.94 -2.45
C ALA A 644 19.68 10.96 -1.67
N ASP A 645 20.99 10.71 -1.61
CA ASP A 645 21.94 11.61 -0.97
C ASP A 645 22.12 12.90 -1.79
N LEU A 646 22.09 12.78 -3.12
CA LEU A 646 22.08 13.92 -4.05
C LEU A 646 20.88 14.84 -3.78
N LEU A 647 19.67 14.28 -3.73
CA LEU A 647 18.46 15.06 -3.45
C LEU A 647 18.50 15.70 -2.07
N THR A 648 18.90 14.94 -1.03
CA THR A 648 19.04 15.45 0.34
C THR A 648 19.95 16.68 0.37
N ARG A 649 21.05 16.62 -0.37
CA ARG A 649 22.00 17.71 -0.47
C ARG A 649 21.44 18.90 -1.25
N ILE A 650 20.77 18.67 -2.38
CA ILE A 650 20.13 19.72 -3.18
C ILE A 650 19.09 20.49 -2.35
N VAL A 651 18.25 19.77 -1.59
CA VAL A 651 17.26 20.37 -0.70
C VAL A 651 17.93 21.21 0.40
N SER A 652 19.01 20.70 0.99
CA SER A 652 19.74 21.39 2.06
C SER A 652 20.50 22.64 1.56
N GLU A 653 21.16 22.56 0.40
CA GLU A 653 22.01 23.64 -0.14
C GLU A 653 21.21 24.76 -0.82
N SER A 654 20.02 24.45 -1.37
CA SER A 654 19.19 25.42 -2.09
C SER A 654 18.41 26.37 -1.18
N GLY A 655 18.22 26.02 0.10
CA GLY A 655 17.33 26.75 1.01
C GLY A 655 15.84 26.61 0.69
N ILE A 656 15.46 25.67 -0.18
CA ILE A 656 14.08 25.47 -0.64
C ILE A 656 13.09 25.25 0.51
N SER A 657 13.50 24.61 1.60
CA SER A 657 12.63 24.37 2.77
C SER A 657 12.11 25.66 3.39
N VAL A 658 12.92 26.73 3.40
CA VAL A 658 12.51 28.05 3.92
C VAL A 658 11.52 28.72 2.97
N VAL A 659 11.77 28.60 1.66
CA VAL A 659 10.90 29.15 0.61
C VAL A 659 9.53 28.47 0.65
N LEU A 660 9.50 27.13 0.68
CA LEU A 660 8.27 26.35 0.77
C LEU A 660 7.52 26.68 2.07
N GLY A 661 8.19 26.72 3.22
CA GLY A 661 7.57 27.06 4.51
C GLY A 661 6.89 28.44 4.55
N GLY A 662 7.31 29.38 3.69
CA GLY A 662 6.69 30.70 3.54
C GLY A 662 5.49 30.75 2.58
N MET A 663 5.20 29.67 1.84
CA MET A 663 4.12 29.61 0.87
C MET A 663 2.81 29.06 1.46
N PRO A 664 1.63 29.44 0.93
CA PRO A 664 0.37 28.78 1.28
C PRO A 664 0.45 27.26 1.00
N GLY A 665 0.19 26.44 2.01
CA GLY A 665 0.36 24.98 1.91
C GLY A 665 1.82 24.50 2.01
N GLY A 666 2.73 25.37 2.43
CA GLY A 666 4.17 25.14 2.50
C GLY A 666 4.60 23.92 3.30
N GLU A 667 3.93 23.64 4.42
CA GLU A 667 4.19 22.45 5.25
C GLU A 667 3.99 21.15 4.46
N GLN A 668 2.91 21.08 3.67
CA GLN A 668 2.64 19.91 2.83
C GLN A 668 3.66 19.78 1.69
N ALA A 669 4.06 20.90 1.07
CA ALA A 669 5.07 20.89 0.03
C ALA A 669 6.45 20.44 0.56
N ALA A 670 6.85 20.90 1.75
CA ALA A 670 8.07 20.46 2.40
C ALA A 670 8.03 18.96 2.74
N ALA A 671 6.91 18.47 3.28
CA ALA A 671 6.71 17.05 3.55
C ALA A 671 6.73 16.21 2.26
N ASN A 672 6.19 16.73 1.15
CA ASN A 672 6.23 16.08 -0.16
C ASN A 672 7.66 15.96 -0.68
N VAL A 673 8.49 16.99 -0.54
CA VAL A 673 9.92 16.95 -0.87
C VAL A 673 10.66 15.87 -0.07
N GLU A 674 10.46 15.82 1.25
CA GLU A 674 11.05 14.77 2.11
C GLU A 674 10.59 13.37 1.70
N LYS A 675 9.32 13.23 1.33
CA LYS A 675 8.78 11.97 0.83
C LYS A 675 9.43 11.53 -0.48
N VAL A 676 9.70 12.43 -1.42
CA VAL A 676 10.44 12.08 -2.65
C VAL A 676 11.82 11.50 -2.29
N VAL A 677 12.55 12.13 -1.37
CA VAL A 677 13.85 11.61 -0.89
C VAL A 677 13.71 10.21 -0.29
N ALA A 678 12.69 9.99 0.53
CA ALA A 678 12.43 8.67 1.14
C ALA A 678 12.05 7.61 0.09
N LEU A 679 11.26 7.98 -0.92
CA LEU A 679 10.89 7.10 -2.03
C LEU A 679 12.12 6.68 -2.83
N VAL A 680 12.98 7.64 -3.21
CA VAL A 680 14.22 7.36 -3.94
C VAL A 680 15.14 6.47 -3.11
N ARG A 681 15.28 6.71 -1.80
CA ARG A 681 16.05 5.83 -0.90
C ARG A 681 15.50 4.40 -0.85
N LYS A 682 14.17 4.24 -0.89
CA LYS A 682 13.52 2.92 -0.94
C LYS A 682 13.78 2.22 -2.28
N MET A 683 13.75 2.96 -3.40
CA MET A 683 14.05 2.45 -4.74
C MET A 683 15.50 1.95 -4.82
N GLU A 684 16.45 2.71 -4.24
CA GLU A 684 17.85 2.30 -4.12
C GLU A 684 18.00 0.99 -3.33
N ALA A 685 17.31 0.85 -2.20
CA ALA A 685 17.34 -0.36 -1.39
C ALA A 685 16.75 -1.60 -2.10
N ASN A 686 15.82 -1.36 -3.04
CA ASN A 686 15.15 -2.40 -3.82
C ASN A 686 15.88 -2.77 -5.13
N GLY A 687 17.02 -2.13 -5.43
CA GLY A 687 17.88 -2.46 -6.57
C GLY A 687 17.90 -1.43 -7.70
N SER A 688 17.08 -0.38 -7.67
CA SER A 688 17.10 0.75 -8.61
C SER A 688 18.09 1.80 -8.12
N GLY A 689 19.38 1.58 -8.40
CA GLY A 689 20.47 2.34 -7.78
C GLY A 689 21.03 3.49 -8.62
N THR A 690 20.77 3.50 -9.93
CA THR A 690 21.34 4.52 -10.83
C THR A 690 20.42 5.71 -11.00
N LEU A 691 21.00 6.90 -11.25
CA LEU A 691 20.22 8.11 -11.53
C LEU A 691 19.26 7.93 -12.71
N ALA A 692 19.69 7.22 -13.77
CA ALA A 692 18.86 6.95 -14.94
C ALA A 692 17.66 6.05 -14.62
N GLU A 693 17.83 5.03 -13.78
CA GLU A 693 16.73 4.17 -13.32
C GLU A 693 15.73 4.95 -12.48
N ILE A 694 16.22 5.79 -11.54
CA ILE A 694 15.36 6.63 -10.70
C ILE A 694 14.58 7.64 -11.54
N VAL A 695 15.23 8.33 -12.50
CA VAL A 695 14.55 9.26 -13.41
C VAL A 695 13.49 8.54 -14.23
N ARG A 696 13.82 7.37 -14.81
CA ARG A 696 12.85 6.58 -15.57
C ARG A 696 11.66 6.17 -14.70
N GLU A 697 11.91 5.67 -13.49
CA GLU A 697 10.85 5.21 -12.60
C GLU A 697 9.95 6.36 -12.13
N LEU A 698 10.52 7.49 -11.70
CA LEU A 698 9.73 8.68 -11.34
C LEU A 698 8.92 9.21 -12.54
N GLY A 699 9.51 9.19 -13.74
CA GLY A 699 8.82 9.54 -14.97
C GLY A 699 7.62 8.65 -15.24
N THR A 700 7.79 7.33 -15.14
CA THR A 700 6.67 6.38 -15.23
C THR A 700 5.60 6.66 -14.17
N CYS A 701 5.97 6.90 -12.92
CA CYS A 701 5.01 7.24 -11.87
C CYS A 701 4.20 8.52 -12.19
N ILE A 702 4.85 9.53 -12.79
CA ILE A 702 4.22 10.79 -13.18
C ILE A 702 3.30 10.59 -14.39
N ASP A 703 3.79 9.93 -15.44
CA ASP A 703 3.07 9.73 -16.71
C ASP A 703 1.85 8.81 -16.53
N ASP A 704 1.98 7.76 -15.73
CA ASP A 704 0.89 6.83 -15.41
C ASP A 704 -0.14 7.44 -14.43
N GLY A 705 0.12 8.65 -13.93
CA GLY A 705 -0.73 9.32 -12.95
C GLY A 705 -0.85 8.52 -11.66
N GLU A 706 0.27 8.00 -11.17
CA GLU A 706 0.28 7.06 -10.07
C GLU A 706 -0.41 7.63 -8.82
N ARG A 707 -1.23 6.78 -8.19
CA ARG A 707 -2.10 7.14 -7.06
C ARG A 707 -1.34 7.07 -5.73
N GLU A 708 -0.24 7.79 -5.66
CA GLU A 708 0.48 8.01 -4.41
C GLU A 708 -0.15 9.20 -3.66
N GLY A 709 -0.45 8.98 -2.37
CA GLY A 709 -0.95 10.04 -1.52
C GLY A 709 0.10 11.10 -1.26
N ASP A 710 -0.30 12.31 -0.86
CA ASP A 710 0.67 13.28 -0.34
C ASP A 710 1.40 12.70 0.90
N ALA A 711 2.53 13.30 1.26
CA ALA A 711 3.22 12.95 2.49
C ALA A 711 2.30 13.14 3.71
N MET A 712 2.25 12.13 4.59
CA MET A 712 1.51 12.26 5.84
C MET A 712 2.26 13.24 6.73
N LEU A 713 1.71 14.45 6.90
CA LEU A 713 2.03 15.31 8.04
C LEU A 713 1.66 14.53 9.31
N ASP A 714 2.48 14.59 10.37
CA ASP A 714 2.35 13.74 11.56
C ASP A 714 0.92 13.74 12.16
N LEU A 715 0.12 12.74 11.74
CA LEU A 715 -1.33 12.66 11.92
C LEU A 715 -1.75 12.50 13.39
N THR A 716 -0.81 12.11 14.25
CA THR A 716 -1.08 12.00 15.69
C THR A 716 -1.29 13.37 16.34
N THR A 717 -0.73 14.44 15.75
CA THR A 717 -0.78 15.79 16.31
C THR A 717 -1.73 16.76 15.60
N ALA A 718 -2.01 16.60 14.30
CA ALA A 718 -2.79 17.58 13.54
C ALA A 718 -4.31 17.56 13.83
N ASN A 719 -4.89 18.73 14.16
CA ASN A 719 -6.33 18.90 14.33
C ASN A 719 -7.02 19.13 12.96
N ALA A 720 -7.23 18.07 12.18
CA ALA A 720 -7.70 18.17 10.79
C ALA A 720 -8.75 17.12 10.42
N VAL A 721 -9.71 17.51 9.57
CA VAL A 721 -10.76 16.62 9.02
C VAL A 721 -10.16 15.52 8.17
N SER A 722 -10.60 14.28 8.37
CA SER A 722 -10.13 13.13 7.59
C SER A 722 -11.00 12.94 6.35
N ILE A 723 -10.44 13.00 5.14
CA ILE A 723 -11.15 12.65 3.90
C ILE A 723 -10.66 11.29 3.42
N MET A 724 -11.58 10.34 3.24
CA MET A 724 -11.22 8.99 2.78
C MET A 724 -12.35 8.32 2.02
N THR A 725 -12.04 7.21 1.36
CA THR A 725 -13.07 6.38 0.73
C THR A 725 -13.77 5.51 1.77
N VAL A 726 -15.02 5.11 1.50
CA VAL A 726 -15.75 4.15 2.36
C VAL A 726 -14.95 2.84 2.54
N HIS A 727 -14.27 2.38 1.49
CA HIS A 727 -13.38 1.21 1.54
C HIS A 727 -12.21 1.41 2.51
N ALA A 728 -11.56 2.58 2.49
CA ALA A 728 -10.46 2.90 3.40
C ALA A 728 -10.92 3.10 4.85
N ALA A 729 -12.18 3.49 5.05
CA ALA A 729 -12.78 3.65 6.38
C ALA A 729 -13.21 2.32 7.03
N LYS A 730 -13.23 1.21 6.29
CA LYS A 730 -13.55 -0.11 6.87
C LYS A 730 -12.56 -0.45 7.98
N GLY A 731 -13.08 -0.91 9.11
CA GLY A 731 -12.31 -1.11 10.35
C GLY A 731 -12.10 0.15 11.19
N LEU A 732 -12.20 1.35 10.60
CA LEU A 732 -12.09 2.63 11.34
C LEU A 732 -13.43 3.05 11.93
N GLU A 733 -13.39 4.07 12.79
CA GLU A 733 -14.53 4.63 13.50
C GLU A 733 -14.24 6.08 13.91
N PHE A 734 -15.22 6.97 13.77
CA PHE A 734 -15.07 8.41 14.01
C PHE A 734 -16.24 8.95 14.84
N PRO A 735 -16.01 9.88 15.78
CA PRO A 735 -17.09 10.54 16.52
C PRO A 735 -18.13 11.17 15.59
N ILE A 736 -17.67 11.87 14.54
CA ILE A 736 -18.54 12.53 13.56
C ILE A 736 -18.22 12.00 12.16
N VAL A 737 -19.23 11.52 11.45
CA VAL A 737 -19.11 11.06 10.06
C VAL A 737 -20.03 11.85 9.15
N VAL A 738 -19.46 12.33 8.04
CA VAL A 738 -20.19 12.96 6.94
C VAL A 738 -20.16 12.02 5.74
N VAL A 739 -21.32 11.66 5.22
CA VAL A 739 -21.47 10.84 3.99
C VAL A 739 -22.19 11.68 2.93
N PRO A 740 -21.44 12.31 2.01
CA PRO A 740 -22.03 13.10 0.95
C PRO A 740 -22.16 12.27 -0.35
N ASP A 741 -22.45 12.94 -1.46
CA ASP A 741 -22.65 12.38 -2.80
C ASP A 741 -23.79 11.35 -2.87
N LEU A 742 -24.78 11.41 -1.97
CA LEU A 742 -25.87 10.42 -1.94
C LEU A 742 -26.77 10.46 -3.18
N GLY A 743 -26.77 11.59 -3.90
CA GLY A 743 -27.48 11.78 -5.16
C GLY A 743 -26.79 11.17 -6.39
N GLU A 744 -25.53 10.73 -6.29
CA GLU A 744 -24.80 10.16 -7.44
C GLU A 744 -25.44 8.80 -7.86
N PRO A 745 -25.74 8.60 -9.16
CA PRO A 745 -26.42 7.41 -9.64
C PRO A 745 -25.55 6.16 -9.54
N PHE A 746 -26.19 5.02 -9.31
CA PHE A 746 -25.54 3.72 -9.43
C PHE A 746 -25.02 3.53 -10.86
N ARG A 747 -23.70 3.35 -11.01
CA ARG A 747 -23.12 3.02 -12.33
C ARG A 747 -23.10 1.51 -12.51
N ALA A 748 -23.55 1.04 -13.67
CA ALA A 748 -23.31 -0.33 -14.10
C ALA A 748 -21.90 -0.44 -14.70
N GLY A 749 -21.15 -1.48 -14.31
CA GLY A 749 -19.89 -1.83 -14.95
C GLY A 749 -20.09 -2.21 -16.43
N GLY A 750 -19.23 -1.67 -17.30
CA GLY A 750 -19.23 -1.92 -18.75
C GLY A 750 -18.10 -2.86 -19.18
N ASN A 751 -17.94 -4.00 -18.52
CA ASN A 751 -16.87 -4.94 -18.87
C ASN A 751 -17.13 -5.58 -20.24
N THR A 752 -16.13 -5.62 -21.11
CA THR A 752 -16.24 -6.27 -22.44
C THR A 752 -15.91 -7.76 -22.40
N VAL A 753 -15.30 -8.24 -21.32
CA VAL A 753 -15.07 -9.66 -21.03
C VAL A 753 -15.41 -9.97 -19.57
N MET A 754 -15.96 -11.16 -19.33
CA MET A 754 -16.17 -11.70 -17.98
C MET A 754 -15.91 -13.20 -17.99
N VAL A 755 -15.23 -13.70 -16.96
CA VAL A 755 -14.96 -15.13 -16.75
C VAL A 755 -15.40 -15.54 -15.34
N GLU A 756 -16.13 -16.64 -15.26
CA GLU A 756 -16.63 -17.23 -14.02
C GLU A 756 -16.47 -18.77 -14.09
N ASP A 757 -16.45 -19.42 -12.93
CA ASP A 757 -16.34 -20.88 -12.82
C ASP A 757 -17.41 -21.62 -13.63
N GLY A 758 -17.11 -22.85 -14.04
CA GLY A 758 -18.02 -23.71 -14.79
C GLY A 758 -18.07 -23.40 -16.28
N LEU A 759 -16.91 -23.07 -16.87
CA LEU A 759 -16.73 -22.79 -18.30
C LEU A 759 -17.54 -21.59 -18.82
N ARG A 760 -17.73 -20.55 -17.98
CA ARG A 760 -18.53 -19.38 -18.32
C ARG A 760 -17.63 -18.18 -18.65
N LEU A 761 -17.34 -17.99 -19.94
CA LEU A 761 -16.60 -16.82 -20.43
C LEU A 761 -17.41 -16.10 -21.51
N GLY A 762 -17.80 -14.85 -21.24
CA GLY A 762 -18.55 -14.00 -22.16
C GLY A 762 -17.71 -12.81 -22.67
N VAL A 763 -17.91 -12.42 -23.93
CA VAL A 763 -17.17 -11.34 -24.60
C VAL A 763 -18.08 -10.41 -25.42
N THR A 764 -17.59 -9.19 -25.68
CA THR A 764 -18.17 -8.23 -26.64
C THR A 764 -17.31 -8.21 -27.91
N ILE A 765 -17.87 -8.67 -29.03
CA ILE A 765 -17.14 -8.71 -30.31
C ILE A 765 -17.99 -8.14 -31.45
N PRO A 766 -17.38 -7.74 -32.59
CA PRO A 766 -18.10 -7.40 -33.81
C PRO A 766 -19.01 -8.55 -34.29
N ASN A 767 -20.30 -8.28 -34.48
CA ASN A 767 -21.29 -9.26 -34.93
C ASN A 767 -21.32 -9.33 -36.47
N PRO A 768 -20.87 -10.45 -37.10
CA PRO A 768 -20.90 -10.58 -38.55
C PRO A 768 -22.31 -10.59 -39.15
N ALA A 769 -23.35 -10.91 -38.35
CA ALA A 769 -24.73 -10.88 -38.80
C ALA A 769 -25.36 -9.47 -38.78
N ASN A 770 -24.71 -8.49 -38.15
CA ASN A 770 -25.21 -7.12 -37.98
C ASN A 770 -24.13 -6.08 -38.36
N ASP A 771 -23.64 -6.15 -39.60
CA ASP A 771 -22.66 -5.21 -40.18
C ASP A 771 -21.41 -4.97 -39.31
N HIS A 772 -20.99 -5.99 -38.55
CA HIS A 772 -19.87 -5.92 -37.61
C HIS A 772 -20.04 -4.87 -36.50
N GLU A 773 -21.28 -4.49 -36.17
CA GLU A 773 -21.56 -3.74 -34.94
C GLU A 773 -21.13 -4.53 -33.72
N ARG A 774 -20.63 -3.82 -32.70
CA ARG A 774 -20.14 -4.47 -31.49
C ARG A 774 -21.31 -4.89 -30.60
N GLU A 775 -21.41 -6.19 -30.35
CA GLU A 775 -22.49 -6.76 -29.56
C GLU A 775 -21.97 -7.66 -28.44
N GLU A 776 -22.76 -7.75 -27.37
CA GLU A 776 -22.49 -8.67 -26.26
C GLU A 776 -22.95 -10.08 -26.63
N ALA A 777 -22.03 -11.05 -26.56
CA ALA A 777 -22.38 -12.45 -26.69
C ALA A 777 -23.48 -12.83 -25.66
N PRO A 778 -24.41 -13.75 -25.96
CA PRO A 778 -25.52 -14.06 -25.07
C PRO A 778 -25.08 -14.41 -23.64
N LEU A 779 -23.96 -15.13 -23.50
CA LEU A 779 -23.42 -15.44 -22.18
C LEU A 779 -22.92 -14.20 -21.42
N LEU A 780 -22.30 -13.23 -22.11
CA LEU A 780 -21.87 -11.99 -21.45
C LEU A 780 -23.07 -11.22 -20.89
N LYS A 781 -24.21 -11.22 -21.59
CA LYS A 781 -25.45 -10.60 -21.08
C LYS A 781 -25.90 -11.25 -19.77
N VAL A 782 -25.87 -12.58 -19.69
CA VAL A 782 -26.18 -13.34 -18.47
C VAL A 782 -25.20 -13.00 -17.33
N LEU A 783 -23.90 -13.00 -17.61
CA LEU A 783 -22.87 -12.69 -16.61
C LEU A 783 -23.00 -11.25 -16.09
N LYS A 784 -23.24 -10.27 -16.98
CA LYS A 784 -23.50 -8.88 -16.59
C LYS A 784 -24.77 -8.74 -15.77
N TRP A 785 -25.82 -9.48 -16.11
CA TRP A 785 -27.04 -9.49 -15.32
C TRP A 785 -26.78 -10.01 -13.90
N GLU A 786 -26.14 -11.18 -13.74
CA GLU A 786 -25.78 -11.75 -12.44
C GLU A 786 -24.93 -10.76 -11.62
N TYR A 787 -23.91 -10.18 -12.28
CA TYR A 787 -22.99 -9.25 -11.65
C TYR A 787 -23.66 -7.94 -11.21
N ARG A 788 -24.57 -7.37 -12.01
CA ARG A 788 -25.36 -6.19 -11.61
C ARG A 788 -26.17 -6.44 -10.34
N GLN A 789 -26.68 -7.66 -10.14
CA GLN A 789 -27.39 -8.01 -8.91
C GLN A 789 -26.42 -8.08 -7.71
N LYS A 790 -25.22 -8.62 -7.89
CA LYS A 790 -24.16 -8.62 -6.88
C LYS A 790 -23.71 -7.18 -6.54
N GLU A 791 -23.52 -6.33 -7.55
CA GLU A 791 -23.19 -4.90 -7.38
C GLU A 791 -24.27 -4.15 -6.60
N LYS A 792 -25.56 -4.35 -6.91
CA LYS A 792 -26.66 -3.73 -6.15
C LYS A 792 -26.62 -4.14 -4.68
N ALA A 793 -26.40 -5.43 -4.39
CA ALA A 793 -26.26 -5.93 -3.03
C ALA A 793 -25.02 -5.35 -2.32
N GLU A 794 -23.91 -5.20 -3.02
CA GLU A 794 -22.71 -4.51 -2.50
C GLU A 794 -22.95 -3.02 -2.25
N GLN A 795 -23.67 -2.31 -3.12
CA GLN A 795 -23.98 -0.88 -2.93
C GLN A 795 -24.76 -0.64 -1.63
N LYS A 796 -25.68 -1.54 -1.28
CA LYS A 796 -26.37 -1.53 0.02
C LYS A 796 -25.36 -1.72 1.17
N ARG A 797 -24.41 -2.66 1.04
CA ARG A 797 -23.34 -2.92 2.04
C ARG A 797 -22.35 -1.76 2.16
N LEU A 798 -21.98 -1.12 1.07
CA LEU A 798 -21.15 0.10 1.06
C LEU A 798 -21.84 1.22 1.85
N PHE A 799 -23.14 1.43 1.61
CA PHE A 799 -23.90 2.42 2.38
C PHE A 799 -23.97 2.04 3.87
N TYR A 800 -24.18 0.76 4.19
CA TYR A 800 -24.13 0.23 5.56
C TYR A 800 -22.78 0.50 6.24
N VAL A 801 -21.67 0.21 5.57
CA VAL A 801 -20.33 0.44 6.10
C VAL A 801 -20.13 1.94 6.37
N ALA A 802 -20.49 2.81 5.43
CA ALA A 802 -20.33 4.27 5.56
C ALA A 802 -21.03 4.82 6.82
N VAL A 803 -22.31 4.51 7.00
CA VAL A 803 -23.08 5.05 8.14
C VAL A 803 -22.67 4.43 9.48
N THR A 804 -22.23 3.17 9.50
CA THR A 804 -21.81 2.48 10.74
C THR A 804 -20.39 2.84 11.20
N ARG A 805 -19.71 3.74 10.50
CA ARG A 805 -18.44 4.33 10.97
C ARG A 805 -18.67 5.39 12.06
N ALA A 806 -19.87 5.95 12.14
CA ALA A 806 -20.20 7.02 13.09
C ALA A 806 -20.34 6.48 14.52
N LYS A 807 -19.71 7.15 15.48
CA LYS A 807 -19.91 6.89 16.92
C LYS A 807 -21.02 7.77 17.49
N ASP A 808 -20.95 9.10 17.30
CA ASP A 808 -21.82 10.04 18.00
C ASP A 808 -22.80 10.75 17.06
N HIS A 809 -22.29 11.29 15.95
CA HIS A 809 -23.06 12.07 15.00
C HIS A 809 -22.86 11.60 13.55
N LEU A 810 -23.96 11.52 12.81
CA LEU A 810 -23.99 11.20 11.39
C LEU A 810 -24.63 12.36 10.61
N VAL A 811 -23.94 12.82 9.57
CA VAL A 811 -24.43 13.83 8.63
C VAL A 811 -24.49 13.21 7.24
N LEU A 812 -25.67 13.19 6.65
CA LEU A 812 -25.92 12.68 5.31
C LEU A 812 -26.14 13.87 4.38
N CYS A 813 -25.55 13.84 3.18
CA CYS A 813 -25.71 14.94 2.22
C CYS A 813 -25.97 14.44 0.81
N GLY A 814 -26.86 15.12 0.10
CA GLY A 814 -27.08 14.91 -1.33
C GLY A 814 -28.10 15.89 -1.91
N GLU A 815 -28.25 15.86 -3.23
CA GLU A 815 -29.23 16.66 -3.95
C GLU A 815 -30.66 16.36 -3.47
N LEU A 816 -31.46 17.42 -3.32
CA LEU A 816 -32.89 17.35 -3.02
C LEU A 816 -33.59 16.46 -4.07
N PRO A 817 -34.23 15.35 -3.68
CA PRO A 817 -34.85 14.43 -4.63
C PRO A 817 -36.05 15.11 -5.31
N GLY A 818 -36.09 15.07 -6.64
CA GLY A 818 -37.20 15.63 -7.41
C GLY A 818 -38.51 14.85 -7.25
N GLU A 819 -38.41 13.51 -7.18
CA GLU A 819 -39.52 12.60 -6.88
C GLU A 819 -39.01 11.47 -5.97
N VAL A 820 -39.84 11.02 -5.05
CA VAL A 820 -39.53 9.86 -4.19
C VAL A 820 -39.93 8.58 -4.94
N PRO A 821 -39.02 7.59 -5.06
CA PRO A 821 -39.35 6.31 -5.72
C PRO A 821 -40.55 5.60 -5.08
N GLU A 822 -41.42 4.98 -5.88
CA GLU A 822 -42.56 4.21 -5.35
C GLU A 822 -42.08 2.98 -4.56
N THR A 823 -41.09 2.27 -5.10
CA THR A 823 -40.43 1.12 -4.47
C THR A 823 -38.93 1.38 -4.26
N LEU A 824 -38.30 0.57 -3.39
CA LEU A 824 -36.85 0.63 -3.15
C LEU A 824 -36.04 0.13 -4.36
N GLU A 825 -36.65 -0.69 -5.23
CA GLU A 825 -36.02 -1.23 -6.43
C GLU A 825 -35.92 -0.18 -7.55
N ASP A 826 -36.86 0.78 -7.58
CA ASP A 826 -36.89 1.89 -8.54
C ASP A 826 -35.86 2.98 -8.23
N ALA A 827 -35.25 2.96 -7.04
CA ALA A 827 -34.29 3.96 -6.62
C ALA A 827 -33.01 3.90 -7.47
N LYS A 828 -32.62 5.04 -8.05
CA LYS A 828 -31.45 5.17 -8.93
C LYS A 828 -30.15 5.53 -8.20
N ASN A 829 -30.27 5.93 -6.93
CA ASN A 829 -29.16 6.37 -6.07
C ASN A 829 -29.53 6.16 -4.60
N ARG A 830 -28.59 6.45 -3.71
CA ARG A 830 -28.74 6.26 -2.25
C ARG A 830 -29.70 7.28 -1.64
N MET A 831 -29.76 8.48 -2.19
CA MET A 831 -30.76 9.47 -1.78
C MET A 831 -32.18 8.98 -2.04
N GLY A 832 -32.44 8.28 -3.16
CA GLY A 832 -33.73 7.66 -3.43
C GLY A 832 -34.09 6.57 -2.43
N TRP A 833 -33.12 5.73 -2.03
CA TRP A 833 -33.31 4.77 -0.94
C TRP A 833 -33.67 5.46 0.37
N LEU A 834 -32.90 6.48 0.75
CA LEU A 834 -33.11 7.22 1.98
C LEU A 834 -34.48 7.90 1.99
N ALA A 835 -34.80 8.64 0.92
CA ALA A 835 -36.05 9.36 0.76
C ALA A 835 -37.27 8.45 0.94
N ARG A 836 -37.22 7.24 0.38
CA ARG A 836 -38.30 6.25 0.51
C ARG A 836 -38.39 5.66 1.92
N CYS A 837 -37.25 5.33 2.53
CA CYS A 837 -37.21 4.72 3.86
C CYS A 837 -37.64 5.68 4.97
N ILE A 838 -37.29 6.97 4.86
CA ILE A 838 -37.63 7.97 5.89
C ILE A 838 -38.94 8.72 5.59
N GLY A 839 -39.60 8.37 4.49
CA GLY A 839 -40.87 8.99 4.09
C GLY A 839 -40.76 10.48 3.76
N LEU A 840 -39.72 10.89 3.02
CA LEU A 840 -39.62 12.28 2.56
C LEU A 840 -40.85 12.67 1.74
N CYS A 841 -41.47 13.78 2.11
CA CYS A 841 -42.66 14.33 1.48
C CYS A 841 -42.75 15.82 1.79
N ASP A 842 -43.68 16.53 1.15
CA ASP A 842 -43.90 17.96 1.36
C ASP A 842 -44.11 18.32 2.84
N ASP A 843 -44.80 17.45 3.58
CA ASP A 843 -45.05 17.63 5.01
C ASP A 843 -43.77 17.53 5.86
N ALA A 844 -42.86 16.60 5.52
CA ALA A 844 -41.54 16.51 6.16
C ALA A 844 -40.68 17.75 5.86
N TYR A 845 -40.69 18.24 4.61
CA TYR A 845 -39.97 19.46 4.23
C TYR A 845 -40.51 20.69 4.95
N MET A 846 -41.84 20.81 5.09
CA MET A 846 -42.49 21.92 5.80
C MET A 846 -42.20 21.90 7.31
N ARG A 847 -42.11 20.70 7.92
CA ARG A 847 -41.68 20.56 9.32
C ARG A 847 -40.19 20.80 9.53
N GLY A 848 -39.37 20.70 8.48
CA GLY A 848 -37.91 20.71 8.58
C GLY A 848 -37.33 19.46 9.25
N ALA A 849 -38.09 18.37 9.32
CA ALA A 849 -37.67 17.12 9.93
C ALA A 849 -38.46 15.92 9.38
N ALA A 850 -37.76 14.77 9.24
CA ALA A 850 -38.37 13.46 9.02
C ALA A 850 -38.43 12.69 10.34
N GLU A 851 -39.54 11.99 10.59
CA GLU A 851 -39.72 11.17 11.79
C GLU A 851 -39.74 9.69 11.40
N ILE A 852 -38.94 8.88 12.10
CA ILE A 852 -38.87 7.44 11.88
C ILE A 852 -39.24 6.72 13.16
N ASP A 853 -40.25 5.85 13.09
CA ASP A 853 -40.58 4.95 14.19
C ASP A 853 -39.47 3.91 14.37
N ILE A 854 -38.80 3.92 15.53
CA ILE A 854 -37.86 2.86 15.91
C ILE A 854 -38.64 1.76 16.62
N PRO A 855 -38.63 0.51 16.10
CA PRO A 855 -39.27 -0.62 16.77
C PRO A 855 -38.73 -0.79 18.20
N GLY A 856 -39.62 -0.72 19.20
CA GLY A 856 -39.27 -0.89 20.61
C GLY A 856 -38.96 0.41 21.37
N GLU A 857 -38.84 1.55 20.71
CA GLU A 857 -38.72 2.86 21.38
C GLU A 857 -40.06 3.57 21.54
N LYS A 858 -40.16 4.40 22.58
CA LYS A 858 -41.40 5.14 22.90
C LYS A 858 -41.60 6.41 22.07
N SER A 859 -40.57 6.87 21.38
CA SER A 859 -40.59 8.11 20.62
C SER A 859 -39.88 7.90 19.27
N PRO A 860 -40.39 8.50 18.19
CA PRO A 860 -39.75 8.39 16.89
C PRO A 860 -38.42 9.12 16.88
N LEU A 861 -37.48 8.63 16.07
CA LEU A 861 -36.24 9.33 15.77
C LEU A 861 -36.54 10.51 14.85
N CYS A 862 -36.25 11.71 15.33
CA CYS A 862 -36.34 12.93 14.53
C CYS A 862 -35.03 13.17 13.78
N ILE A 863 -35.10 13.25 12.45
CA ILE A 863 -33.98 13.56 11.55
C ILE A 863 -34.18 14.98 11.01
N PRO A 864 -33.40 15.97 11.48
CA PRO A 864 -33.47 17.32 10.95
C PRO A 864 -33.14 17.36 9.45
N LEU A 865 -33.94 18.10 8.70
CA LEU A 865 -33.75 18.36 7.28
C LEU A 865 -33.26 19.80 7.10
N VAL A 866 -32.09 19.97 6.50
CA VAL A 866 -31.56 21.29 6.17
C VAL A 866 -31.58 21.45 4.65
N THR A 867 -32.41 22.37 4.16
CA THR A 867 -32.59 22.63 2.71
C THR A 867 -31.99 23.96 2.26
N ASP A 868 -31.84 24.93 3.18
CA ASP A 868 -31.24 26.23 2.92
C ASP A 868 -29.78 26.27 3.43
N PRO A 869 -28.76 26.30 2.56
CA PRO A 869 -27.37 26.46 2.98
C PRO A 869 -27.12 27.72 3.82
N GLY A 870 -27.91 28.78 3.60
CA GLY A 870 -27.82 30.04 4.35
C GLY A 870 -28.17 29.91 5.83
N SER A 871 -28.99 28.93 6.19
CA SER A 871 -29.35 28.62 7.58
C SER A 871 -28.18 28.05 8.40
N ILE A 872 -27.16 27.49 7.73
CA ILE A 872 -25.95 26.98 8.38
C ILE A 872 -24.95 28.14 8.50
N TYR A 873 -24.75 28.63 9.72
CA TYR A 873 -23.80 29.71 9.98
C TYR A 873 -22.36 29.25 9.73
N ALA A 874 -21.64 29.99 8.87
CA ALA A 874 -20.27 29.72 8.50
C ALA A 874 -19.61 31.01 8.00
N GLU A 875 -18.30 31.16 8.24
CA GLU A 875 -17.51 32.32 7.83
C GLU A 875 -16.42 31.87 6.86
N SER A 876 -16.45 32.40 5.63
CA SER A 876 -15.38 32.15 4.66
C SER A 876 -14.12 32.90 5.07
N ARG A 877 -13.00 32.19 5.20
CA ARG A 877 -11.69 32.82 5.43
C ARG A 877 -11.06 33.11 4.07
N GLN A 878 -11.13 34.36 3.59
CA GLN A 878 -10.26 34.78 2.50
C GLN A 878 -8.82 34.75 3.04
N ILE A 879 -7.97 33.90 2.46
CA ILE A 879 -6.52 33.96 2.67
C ILE A 879 -6.06 35.26 1.98
N GLY A 880 -6.01 36.35 2.73
CA GLY A 880 -5.32 37.56 2.30
C GLY A 880 -3.84 37.25 2.12
N GLY A 881 -3.18 37.86 1.13
CA GLY A 881 -1.74 37.74 0.97
C GLY A 881 -1.05 38.11 2.28
N MET A 882 -0.24 37.20 2.83
CA MET A 882 0.60 37.50 4.00
C MET A 882 1.60 38.57 3.58
N HIS A 883 1.35 39.82 3.99
CA HIS A 883 2.41 40.82 4.04
C HIS A 883 3.25 40.52 5.27
N LEU A 884 4.43 39.91 5.06
CA LEU A 884 5.50 39.94 6.04
C LEU A 884 5.92 41.41 6.20
N SER A 885 5.34 42.08 7.20
CA SER A 885 5.89 43.34 7.69
C SER A 885 7.18 43.00 8.43
N LEU A 886 8.32 43.12 7.74
CA LEU A 886 9.60 43.20 8.43
C LEU A 886 9.51 44.38 9.42
N PRO A 887 9.72 44.18 10.72
CA PRO A 887 9.76 45.30 11.66
C PRO A 887 10.85 46.27 11.23
N ASP A 888 10.54 47.58 11.21
CA ASP A 888 11.55 48.65 11.03
C ASP A 888 12.62 48.63 12.14
N ASP A 889 12.39 47.84 13.20
CA ASP A 889 13.28 47.62 14.33
C ASP A 889 14.48 46.69 14.01
N GLY A 890 14.86 46.60 12.73
CA GLY A 890 16.10 45.96 12.26
C GLY A 890 17.38 46.71 12.67
N ALA A 891 17.32 47.69 13.56
CA ALA A 891 18.49 48.37 14.14
C ALA A 891 19.11 47.60 15.34
N GLY A 892 18.66 46.37 15.60
CA GLY A 892 19.05 45.58 16.78
C GLY A 892 19.74 44.23 16.51
N VAL A 893 20.07 43.89 15.27
CA VAL A 893 20.97 42.75 14.98
C VAL A 893 22.25 43.28 14.35
N SER A 894 22.92 44.17 15.10
CA SER A 894 24.32 44.51 14.90
C SER A 894 25.18 43.61 15.77
N GLU A 895 25.35 42.40 15.33
CA GLU A 895 26.58 41.63 15.45
C GLU A 895 26.34 40.58 14.39
N GLY A 896 27.03 40.72 13.26
CA GLY A 896 27.11 39.59 12.33
C GLY A 896 27.46 38.39 13.20
N VAL A 897 26.66 37.32 13.10
CA VAL A 897 27.04 36.03 13.69
C VAL A 897 28.51 35.90 13.33
N PRO A 898 29.44 35.87 14.31
CA PRO A 898 30.84 35.66 13.98
C PRO A 898 30.82 34.46 13.04
N PRO A 899 31.54 34.52 11.91
CA PRO A 899 31.54 33.38 10.99
C PRO A 899 31.65 32.16 11.89
N ILE A 900 30.68 31.25 11.78
CA ILE A 900 30.85 29.96 12.43
C ILE A 900 32.17 29.52 11.81
N GLU A 901 33.24 29.61 12.60
CA GLU A 901 34.42 28.82 12.37
C GLU A 901 33.82 27.44 12.49
N VAL A 902 33.42 26.92 11.32
CA VAL A 902 33.39 25.50 11.10
C VAL A 902 34.82 25.16 11.45
N ASP A 903 35.03 24.65 12.67
CA ASP A 903 36.23 23.90 12.97
C ASP A 903 36.32 22.95 11.76
N GLU A 904 37.26 23.22 10.84
CA GLU A 904 37.68 22.23 9.87
C GLU A 904 37.90 20.99 10.72
N GLU A 905 37.03 19.97 10.59
CA GLU A 905 36.95 18.87 11.55
C GLU A 905 38.36 18.52 12.02
N GLU A 906 38.71 18.91 13.26
CA GLU A 906 40.13 18.91 13.68
C GLU A 906 40.71 17.53 13.36
N HIS A 907 41.69 17.49 12.44
CA HIS A 907 42.15 16.23 11.87
C HIS A 907 42.69 15.33 12.98
N VAL A 908 42.08 14.16 13.17
CA VAL A 908 42.44 13.24 14.24
C VAL A 908 43.43 12.21 13.71
N TYR A 909 44.71 12.44 14.00
CA TYR A 909 45.84 11.63 13.54
C TYR A 909 45.84 10.21 14.16
N SER A 910 46.37 9.24 13.42
CA SER A 910 46.77 7.94 13.97
C SER A 910 48.28 7.83 14.19
N ALA A 911 48.73 6.95 15.09
CA ALA A 911 50.17 6.70 15.29
C ALA A 911 50.87 6.20 14.02
N SER A 912 50.19 5.34 13.25
CA SER A 912 50.69 4.80 11.98
C SER A 912 50.83 5.89 10.91
N GLU A 913 49.97 6.89 10.93
CA GLU A 913 49.96 8.02 10.01
C GLU A 913 51.16 8.95 10.24
N ILE A 914 51.45 9.32 11.50
CA ILE A 914 52.66 10.08 11.84
C ILE A 914 53.93 9.29 11.49
N ARG A 915 53.96 7.98 11.80
CA ARG A 915 55.10 7.13 11.43
C ARG A 915 55.31 7.08 9.91
N GLN A 916 54.24 6.99 9.12
CA GLN A 916 54.34 7.01 7.66
C GLN A 916 54.92 8.33 7.17
N TYR A 917 54.49 9.46 7.73
CA TYR A 917 55.03 10.78 7.37
C TYR A 917 56.52 10.89 7.69
N LEU A 918 56.94 10.49 8.90
CA LEU A 918 58.34 10.50 9.33
C LEU A 918 59.23 9.58 8.46
N HIS A 919 58.68 8.47 7.97
CA HIS A 919 59.39 7.61 7.04
C HIS A 919 59.43 8.18 5.62
N CYS A 920 58.31 8.73 5.12
CA CYS A 920 58.23 9.32 3.79
C CYS A 920 56.98 10.22 3.64
N PRO A 921 57.16 11.57 3.59
CA PRO A 921 56.05 12.51 3.38
C PRO A 921 55.28 12.31 2.07
N LEU A 922 55.95 11.83 1.02
CA LEU A 922 55.31 11.55 -0.28
C LEU A 922 54.43 10.28 -0.25
N ALA A 923 54.88 9.25 0.45
CA ALA A 923 54.08 8.03 0.63
C ALA A 923 52.87 8.29 1.54
N TYR A 924 53.03 9.17 2.55
CA TYR A 924 51.93 9.69 3.35
C TYR A 924 50.87 10.37 2.47
N GLU A 925 51.25 11.31 1.61
CA GLU A 925 50.32 12.07 0.77
C GLU A 925 49.49 11.14 -0.13
N ARG A 926 50.13 10.12 -0.71
CA ARG A 926 49.45 9.13 -1.56
C ARG A 926 48.46 8.27 -0.79
N LYS A 927 48.83 7.80 0.40
CA LYS A 927 48.04 6.85 1.18
C LYS A 927 46.90 7.50 1.95
N PHE A 928 47.12 8.67 2.54
CA PHE A 928 46.18 9.30 3.46
C PHE A 928 45.46 10.53 2.88
N ARG A 929 45.98 11.16 1.82
CA ARG A 929 45.40 12.41 1.26
C ARG A 929 44.81 12.26 -0.15
N LEU A 930 45.48 11.54 -1.05
CA LEU A 930 45.07 11.44 -2.47
C LEU A 930 44.13 10.26 -2.76
N ASN A 931 43.74 9.48 -1.74
CA ASN A 931 42.82 8.33 -1.85
C ASN A 931 43.08 7.44 -3.07
N ASN A 932 44.35 7.22 -3.39
CA ASN A 932 44.77 6.47 -4.57
C ASN A 932 45.18 5.08 -4.08
N PRO A 933 44.31 4.05 -4.15
CA PRO A 933 44.67 2.71 -3.74
C PRO A 933 45.69 2.20 -4.75
N THR A 934 46.98 2.29 -4.40
CA THR A 934 47.98 1.46 -5.04
C THR A 934 47.76 0.04 -4.53
N GLN A 935 46.76 -0.65 -5.11
CA GLN A 935 46.76 -2.09 -5.14
C GLN A 935 47.80 -2.54 -6.18
N PRO A 936 48.76 -3.37 -5.79
CA PRO A 936 48.93 -4.65 -6.41
C PRO A 936 48.05 -5.63 -5.65
N ILE A 937 47.03 -6.15 -6.33
CA ILE A 937 46.51 -7.49 -6.04
C ILE A 937 47.74 -8.40 -6.20
N HIS A 938 48.41 -8.72 -5.09
CA HIS A 938 49.39 -9.79 -5.08
C HIS A 938 48.62 -11.10 -5.05
N GLU A 939 48.94 -11.93 -6.04
CA GLU A 939 48.56 -13.32 -6.19
C GLU A 939 48.50 -14.05 -4.85
N VAL A 940 47.42 -14.81 -4.64
CA VAL A 940 47.32 -15.80 -3.57
C VAL A 940 48.39 -16.86 -3.81
N SER A 941 49.60 -16.59 -3.30
CA SER A 941 50.59 -17.63 -3.04
C SER A 941 50.19 -18.32 -1.73
N ALA A 942 50.36 -19.64 -1.65
CA ALA A 942 49.94 -20.49 -0.55
C ALA A 942 50.70 -20.27 0.80
N ALA A 943 51.24 -19.08 1.04
CA ALA A 943 51.83 -18.65 2.31
C ALA A 943 51.06 -17.44 2.84
N MET A 944 50.56 -17.52 4.09
CA MET A 944 49.85 -16.42 4.76
C MET A 944 50.67 -15.12 4.68
N ASP A 945 50.04 -14.04 4.22
CA ASP A 945 50.67 -12.72 4.23
C ASP A 945 50.90 -12.21 5.67
N ALA A 946 51.92 -11.36 5.85
CA ALA A 946 52.33 -10.86 7.16
C ALA A 946 51.27 -10.00 7.88
N THR A 947 50.36 -9.37 7.13
CA THR A 947 49.28 -8.52 7.66
C THR A 947 48.16 -9.37 8.25
N THR A 948 47.75 -10.41 7.50
CA THR A 948 46.77 -11.42 7.91
C THR A 948 47.27 -12.19 9.14
N ARG A 949 48.56 -12.56 9.16
CA ARG A 949 49.21 -13.15 10.35
C ARG A 949 49.13 -12.23 11.56
N GLY A 950 49.42 -10.94 11.39
CA GLY A 950 49.29 -9.94 12.45
C GLY A 950 47.88 -9.89 13.04
N LEU A 951 46.85 -9.79 12.19
CA LEU A 951 45.46 -9.75 12.64
C LEU A 951 45.04 -10.99 13.43
N ILE A 952 45.45 -12.18 12.97
CA ILE A 952 45.19 -13.45 13.67
C ILE A 952 45.86 -13.46 15.06
N VAL A 953 47.11 -13.00 15.15
CA VAL A 953 47.82 -12.90 16.44
C VAL A 953 47.09 -11.96 17.40
N HIS A 954 46.63 -10.79 16.94
CA HIS A 954 45.86 -9.88 17.78
C HIS A 954 44.54 -10.51 18.27
N GLU A 955 43.79 -11.17 17.39
CA GLU A 955 42.54 -11.84 17.79
C GLU A 955 42.75 -12.96 18.82
N ILE A 956 43.79 -13.76 18.65
CA ILE A 956 44.12 -14.84 19.58
C ILE A 956 44.60 -14.28 20.91
N PHE A 957 45.41 -13.21 20.89
CA PHE A 957 45.95 -12.61 22.12
C PHE A 957 44.90 -11.86 22.94
N ARG A 958 43.74 -11.53 22.33
CA ARG A 958 42.51 -11.12 23.03
C ARG A 958 41.81 -12.26 23.79
N GLY A 959 42.24 -13.51 23.60
CA GLY A 959 41.70 -14.70 24.25
C GLY A 959 40.67 -15.48 23.42
N ARG A 960 40.63 -15.29 22.10
CA ARG A 960 39.77 -16.09 21.20
C ARG A 960 40.41 -17.43 20.88
N ASP A 961 39.57 -18.44 20.63
CA ASP A 961 40.01 -19.78 20.21
C ASP A 961 40.79 -19.73 18.89
N PRO A 962 42.07 -20.18 18.86
CA PRO A 962 42.89 -20.18 17.64
C PRO A 962 42.24 -20.89 16.46
N GLY A 963 41.54 -22.01 16.71
CA GLY A 963 40.87 -22.78 15.65
C GLY A 963 39.73 -21.99 15.00
N ALA A 964 38.90 -21.32 15.80
CA ALA A 964 37.83 -20.46 15.29
C ALA A 964 38.35 -19.24 14.52
N VAL A 965 39.42 -18.60 15.00
CA VAL A 965 40.05 -17.47 14.33
C VAL A 965 40.64 -17.90 12.99
N LEU A 966 41.41 -18.99 12.94
CA LEU A 966 42.03 -19.48 11.71
C LEU A 966 41.00 -19.85 10.62
N ARG A 967 39.88 -20.50 10.99
CA ARG A 967 38.78 -20.78 10.05
C ARG A 967 38.17 -19.51 9.45
N ARG A 968 38.04 -18.44 10.24
CA ARG A 968 37.54 -17.14 9.74
C ARG A 968 38.43 -16.54 8.66
N TYR A 969 39.72 -16.82 8.69
CA TYR A 969 40.71 -16.38 7.71
C TYR A 969 41.04 -17.45 6.65
N GLY A 970 40.24 -18.53 6.56
CA GLY A 970 40.36 -19.55 5.51
C GLY A 970 41.51 -20.55 5.70
N VAL A 971 42.02 -20.72 6.93
CA VAL A 971 43.11 -21.67 7.24
C VAL A 971 42.52 -22.88 7.98
N GLU A 972 42.50 -24.05 7.33
CA GLU A 972 41.96 -25.32 7.86
C GLU A 972 43.09 -26.33 8.18
N ASP A 973 44.00 -25.96 9.09
CA ASP A 973 45.07 -26.85 9.58
C ASP A 973 45.14 -26.82 11.12
N ASP A 974 44.74 -27.93 11.76
CA ASP A 974 44.74 -28.08 13.22
C ASP A 974 46.16 -28.05 13.84
N GLY A 975 47.20 -28.36 13.06
CA GLY A 975 48.60 -28.24 13.49
C GLY A 975 49.01 -26.80 13.74
N ILE A 976 48.57 -25.88 12.87
CA ILE A 976 48.81 -24.44 12.98
C ILE A 976 48.07 -23.86 14.19
N ALA A 977 46.83 -24.32 14.46
CA ALA A 977 46.09 -23.89 15.65
C ALA A 977 46.84 -24.19 16.96
N GLY A 978 47.50 -25.36 17.04
CA GLY A 978 48.36 -25.72 18.16
C GLY A 978 49.59 -24.81 18.33
N GLU A 979 50.20 -24.36 17.24
CA GLU A 979 51.33 -23.43 17.26
C GLU A 979 50.94 -22.04 17.80
N TYR A 980 49.80 -21.50 17.38
CA TYR A 980 49.30 -20.22 17.90
C TYR A 980 48.83 -20.32 19.34
N GLN A 981 48.25 -21.45 19.75
CA GLN A 981 47.94 -21.70 21.16
C GLN A 981 49.22 -21.69 22.00
N ALA A 982 50.28 -22.37 21.54
CA ALA A 982 51.57 -22.37 22.23
C ALA A 982 52.22 -20.97 22.31
N LEU A 983 52.06 -20.12 21.29
CA LEU A 983 52.49 -18.72 21.32
C LEU A 983 51.76 -17.91 22.39
N TYR A 984 50.44 -18.08 22.48
CA TYR A 984 49.63 -17.41 23.49
C TYR A 984 49.94 -17.88 24.90
N ASP A 985 50.16 -19.19 25.10
CA ASP A 985 50.51 -19.76 26.40
C ASP A 985 51.88 -19.26 26.89
N ARG A 986 52.87 -19.13 26.00
CA ARG A 986 54.19 -18.53 26.33
C ARG A 986 54.05 -17.07 26.75
N PHE A 987 53.26 -16.30 26.01
CA PHE A 987 52.96 -14.91 26.36
C PHE A 987 52.33 -14.80 27.76
N ARG A 988 51.36 -15.66 28.10
CA ARG A 988 50.72 -15.68 29.43
C ARG A 988 51.67 -16.12 30.55
N ALA A 989 52.67 -16.93 30.25
CA ALA A 989 53.66 -17.40 31.22
C ALA A 989 54.77 -16.37 31.51
N ALA A 990 54.90 -15.32 30.68
CA ALA A 990 55.93 -14.29 30.82
C ALA A 990 55.84 -13.56 32.17
N GLU A 991 56.99 -13.15 32.73
CA GLU A 991 57.09 -12.42 34.00
C GLU A 991 56.21 -11.15 34.03
N VAL A 992 55.99 -10.52 32.87
CA VAL A 992 55.12 -9.34 32.73
C VAL A 992 53.64 -9.64 32.95
N MET A 993 53.22 -10.87 32.68
CA MET A 993 51.83 -11.31 32.78
C MET A 993 51.54 -12.08 34.08
N GLN A 994 52.55 -12.41 34.88
CA GLN A 994 52.36 -13.16 36.14
C GLN A 994 51.74 -12.29 37.23
N GLY A 995 50.61 -12.75 37.79
CA GLY A 995 49.95 -12.10 38.92
C GLY A 995 49.17 -10.82 38.56
N VAL A 996 48.91 -10.55 37.27
CA VAL A 996 48.14 -9.38 36.82
C VAL A 996 46.78 -9.30 37.54
N THR A 997 46.47 -8.12 38.10
CA THR A 997 45.23 -7.84 38.85
C THR A 997 44.14 -7.24 37.98
N SER A 998 44.50 -6.57 36.88
CA SER A 998 43.57 -5.99 35.91
C SER A 998 44.14 -6.10 34.51
N ASP A 999 43.31 -6.46 33.54
CA ASP A 999 43.75 -6.87 32.21
C ASP A 999 42.75 -6.40 31.15
N HIS A 1000 43.16 -5.42 30.35
CA HIS A 1000 42.33 -4.79 29.33
C HIS A 1000 42.97 -4.93 27.94
N CYS A 1001 42.27 -5.58 27.02
CA CYS A 1001 42.71 -5.73 25.63
C CYS A 1001 42.03 -4.71 24.72
N GLU A 1002 42.74 -4.22 23.69
CA GLU A 1002 42.21 -3.34 22.64
C GLU A 1002 41.54 -2.08 23.17
N VAL A 1003 42.23 -1.39 24.07
CA VAL A 1003 41.70 -0.19 24.73
C VAL A 1003 41.66 0.96 23.72
N PRO A 1004 40.46 1.37 23.24
CA PRO A 1004 40.37 2.49 22.32
C PRO A 1004 40.71 3.78 23.06
N PHE A 1005 41.43 4.69 22.42
CA PHE A 1005 41.74 5.98 22.99
C PHE A 1005 41.52 7.12 22.01
N ARG A 1006 41.19 8.29 22.58
CA ARG A 1006 41.39 9.61 21.97
C ARG A 1006 42.19 10.45 22.95
N THR A 1007 43.28 11.04 22.49
CA THR A 1007 44.19 11.82 23.35
C THR A 1007 44.64 13.07 22.61
N SER A 1008 45.10 14.08 23.35
CA SER A 1008 45.69 15.29 22.77
C SER A 1008 47.16 15.37 23.15
N ILE A 1009 48.04 15.61 22.16
CA ILE A 1009 49.47 15.85 22.39
C ILE A 1009 49.78 17.23 21.79
N GLY A 1010 49.93 18.23 22.65
CA GLY A 1010 49.93 19.63 22.20
C GLY A 1010 48.55 20.06 21.70
N SER A 1011 48.48 20.67 20.51
CA SER A 1011 47.23 21.03 19.82
C SER A 1011 46.66 19.90 18.95
N ALA A 1012 47.41 18.82 18.70
CA ALA A 1012 46.97 17.74 17.82
C ALA A 1012 46.18 16.66 18.55
N LYS A 1013 45.10 16.19 17.94
CA LYS A 1013 44.27 15.09 18.44
C LYS A 1013 44.70 13.76 17.80
N PHE A 1014 44.79 12.73 18.62
CA PHE A 1014 45.18 11.38 18.21
C PHE A 1014 44.10 10.35 18.53
N LYS A 1015 43.95 9.34 17.67
CA LYS A 1015 43.12 8.15 17.91
C LYS A 1015 43.88 6.86 17.66
N GLY A 1016 43.50 5.80 18.37
CA GLY A 1016 44.04 4.46 18.19
C GLY A 1016 43.44 3.46 19.17
N ALA A 1017 43.98 2.25 19.17
CA ALA A 1017 43.71 1.23 20.17
C ALA A 1017 45.05 0.74 20.74
N ILE A 1018 45.14 0.63 22.06
CA ILE A 1018 46.28 0.02 22.75
C ILE A 1018 46.01 -1.48 22.80
N ASP A 1019 46.94 -2.30 22.30
CA ASP A 1019 46.74 -3.76 22.21
C ASP A 1019 46.41 -4.38 23.56
N ARG A 1020 47.15 -4.02 24.62
CA ARG A 1020 46.85 -4.45 25.99
C ARG A 1020 47.40 -3.52 27.06
N LEU A 1021 46.65 -3.38 28.15
CA LEU A 1021 46.98 -2.61 29.33
C LEU A 1021 46.73 -3.46 30.58
N VAL A 1022 47.76 -3.72 31.36
CA VAL A 1022 47.69 -4.60 32.54
C VAL A 1022 48.21 -3.92 33.80
N GLN A 1023 47.63 -4.25 34.95
CA GLN A 1023 48.09 -3.80 36.25
C GLN A 1023 48.78 -4.95 36.99
N ARG A 1024 49.99 -4.72 37.49
CA ARG A 1024 50.76 -5.68 38.29
C ARG A 1024 50.37 -5.63 39.78
N PRO A 1025 50.67 -6.67 40.58
CA PRO A 1025 50.39 -6.71 42.02
C PRO A 1025 50.96 -5.53 42.83
N ASP A 1026 52.04 -4.90 42.35
CA ASP A 1026 52.68 -3.75 42.97
C ASP A 1026 52.00 -2.41 42.64
N GLY A 1027 50.89 -2.44 41.91
CA GLY A 1027 50.13 -1.29 41.46
C GLY A 1027 50.62 -0.69 40.13
N THR A 1028 51.75 -1.15 39.59
CA THR A 1028 52.33 -0.59 38.36
C THR A 1028 51.50 -0.95 37.13
N TRP A 1029 51.15 0.04 36.33
CA TRP A 1029 50.53 -0.16 35.01
C TRP A 1029 51.58 -0.44 33.93
N VAL A 1030 51.28 -1.43 33.09
CA VAL A 1030 52.12 -1.87 31.99
C VAL A 1030 51.32 -1.86 30.69
N LEU A 1031 51.84 -1.18 29.68
CA LEU A 1031 51.31 -1.17 28.33
C LEU A 1031 52.09 -2.18 27.49
N ILE A 1032 51.38 -3.03 26.76
CA ILE A 1032 51.97 -4.07 25.92
C ILE A 1032 51.43 -3.90 24.51
N ASP A 1033 52.33 -3.83 23.53
CA ASP A 1033 52.02 -3.75 22.11
C ASP A 1033 52.72 -4.91 21.36
N TYR A 1034 51.97 -5.63 20.53
CA TYR A 1034 52.39 -6.87 19.91
C TYR A 1034 52.96 -6.62 18.51
N LYS A 1035 54.09 -7.25 18.18
CA LYS A 1035 54.73 -7.13 16.87
C LYS A 1035 55.05 -8.50 16.26
N THR A 1036 54.61 -8.69 15.02
CA THR A 1036 54.85 -9.88 14.18
C THR A 1036 55.79 -9.55 13.02
N GLY A 1037 56.54 -10.54 12.52
CA GLY A 1037 57.36 -10.44 11.31
C GLY A 1037 58.85 -10.11 11.51
N VAL A 1038 59.41 -10.31 12.71
CA VAL A 1038 60.83 -10.03 12.99
C VAL A 1038 61.64 -11.34 13.05
N ALA A 1039 62.60 -11.51 12.14
CA ALA A 1039 63.28 -12.79 11.89
C ALA A 1039 64.60 -13.01 12.68
N GLY A 1040 65.16 -12.00 13.35
CA GLY A 1040 66.45 -12.14 14.03
C GLY A 1040 66.68 -11.18 15.22
N ALA A 1041 67.50 -11.62 16.18
CA ALA A 1041 67.83 -10.87 17.41
C ALA A 1041 68.61 -9.56 17.15
N ASP A 1042 69.28 -9.46 16.00
CA ASP A 1042 70.11 -8.33 15.58
C ASP A 1042 69.29 -7.15 14.98
N ASP A 1043 68.06 -7.40 14.52
CA ASP A 1043 67.18 -6.38 13.91
C ASP A 1043 66.31 -5.62 14.94
N ILE A 1044 66.24 -6.12 16.17
CA ILE A 1044 65.33 -5.60 17.21
C ILE A 1044 65.64 -4.16 17.61
N PRO A 1045 66.91 -3.72 17.80
CA PRO A 1045 67.20 -2.32 18.17
C PRO A 1045 66.68 -1.30 17.14
N ALA A 1046 66.86 -1.57 15.84
CA ALA A 1046 66.37 -0.70 14.77
C ALA A 1046 64.83 -0.68 14.73
N LYS A 1047 64.17 -1.83 14.97
CA LYS A 1047 62.72 -1.92 15.02
C LYS A 1047 62.11 -1.22 16.24
N VAL A 1048 62.78 -1.24 17.38
CA VAL A 1048 62.33 -0.50 18.56
C VAL A 1048 62.32 1.01 18.28
N GLU A 1049 63.29 1.52 17.50
CA GLU A 1049 63.29 2.91 17.05
C GLU A 1049 62.16 3.20 16.06
N ASP A 1050 61.87 2.29 15.11
CA ASP A 1050 60.72 2.42 14.17
C ASP A 1050 59.37 2.55 14.91
N TYR A 1051 59.21 1.90 16.07
CA TYR A 1051 57.97 1.94 16.88
C TYR A 1051 57.98 2.98 18.01
N ALA A 1052 59.06 3.74 18.19
CA ALA A 1052 59.21 4.70 19.28
C ALA A 1052 58.11 5.77 19.28
N VAL A 1053 57.69 6.23 18.11
CA VAL A 1053 56.59 7.20 17.95
C VAL A 1053 55.26 6.60 18.39
N GLN A 1054 54.92 5.40 17.90
CA GLN A 1054 53.67 4.72 18.22
C GLN A 1054 53.54 4.44 19.71
N ILE A 1055 54.59 3.86 20.31
CA ILE A 1055 54.57 3.49 21.72
C ILE A 1055 54.56 4.72 22.65
N THR A 1056 55.14 5.84 22.21
CA THR A 1056 55.09 7.11 22.96
C THR A 1056 53.68 7.71 22.96
N ILE A 1057 53.00 7.70 21.80
CA ILE A 1057 51.58 8.14 21.72
C ILE A 1057 50.70 7.26 22.62
N TYR A 1058 50.90 5.94 22.55
CA TYR A 1058 50.12 4.97 23.34
C TYR A 1058 50.36 5.13 24.84
N ARG A 1059 51.63 5.31 25.26
CA ARG A 1059 51.98 5.56 26.67
C ARG A 1059 51.30 6.84 27.17
N LEU A 1060 51.40 7.95 26.44
CA LEU A 1060 50.79 9.21 26.85
C LEU A 1060 49.26 9.13 26.91
N ALA A 1061 48.63 8.42 25.97
CA ALA A 1061 47.21 8.15 26.01
C ALA A 1061 46.83 7.34 27.27
N ALA A 1062 47.57 6.28 27.58
CA ALA A 1062 47.33 5.45 28.75
C ALA A 1062 47.55 6.22 30.07
N GLU A 1063 48.61 7.03 30.16
CA GLU A 1063 48.89 7.88 31.33
C GLU A 1063 47.80 8.94 31.53
N GLN A 1064 47.26 9.52 30.46
CA GLN A 1064 46.15 10.46 30.53
C GLN A 1064 44.83 9.79 30.92
N ILE A 1065 44.58 8.56 30.45
CA ILE A 1065 43.37 7.77 30.79
C ILE A 1065 43.41 7.31 32.25
N LEU A 1066 44.56 6.80 32.71
CA LEU A 1066 44.71 6.20 34.03
C LEU A 1066 45.05 7.22 35.12
N GLY A 1067 45.63 8.36 34.76
CA GLY A 1067 46.16 9.33 35.73
C GLY A 1067 47.44 8.87 36.46
N GLU A 1068 48.03 7.76 36.02
CA GLU A 1068 49.23 7.14 36.61
C GLU A 1068 50.30 6.88 35.55
N ALA A 1069 51.56 6.72 35.98
CA ALA A 1069 52.67 6.41 35.08
C ALA A 1069 52.59 4.98 34.53
N VAL A 1070 52.87 4.80 33.24
CA VAL A 1070 52.73 3.51 32.56
C VAL A 1070 54.07 3.06 31.98
N LYS A 1071 54.45 1.80 32.21
CA LYS A 1071 55.67 1.20 31.61
C LYS A 1071 55.35 0.58 30.24
N PRO A 1072 55.93 1.06 29.13
CA PRO A 1072 55.66 0.52 27.80
C PRO A 1072 56.60 -0.66 27.44
N PHE A 1073 56.00 -1.74 26.95
CA PHE A 1073 56.70 -2.91 26.43
C PHE A 1073 56.27 -3.21 24.99
N LEU A 1074 57.26 -3.55 24.16
CA LEU A 1074 57.04 -4.19 22.87
C LEU A 1074 57.29 -5.70 23.03
N TYR A 1075 56.33 -6.51 22.60
CA TYR A 1075 56.46 -7.97 22.56
C TYR A 1075 56.58 -8.46 21.11
N PHE A 1076 57.75 -8.98 20.76
CA PHE A 1076 58.03 -9.55 19.44
C PHE A 1076 57.67 -11.03 19.42
N VAL A 1077 56.50 -11.33 18.87
CA VAL A 1077 55.80 -12.62 18.99
C VAL A 1077 56.61 -13.78 18.42
N ASP A 1078 57.23 -13.60 17.24
CA ASP A 1078 57.98 -14.67 16.56
C ASP A 1078 59.33 -14.99 17.23
N SER A 1079 59.89 -14.06 18.00
CA SER A 1079 61.18 -14.22 18.68
C SER A 1079 61.06 -14.39 20.21
N ASP A 1080 59.83 -14.41 20.72
CA ASP A 1080 59.49 -14.47 22.16
C ASP A 1080 60.31 -13.46 23.00
N ARG A 1081 60.45 -12.23 22.48
CA ARG A 1081 61.33 -11.22 23.05
C ARG A 1081 60.54 -10.00 23.52
N TRP A 1082 60.73 -9.67 24.80
CA TRP A 1082 60.17 -8.50 25.45
C TRP A 1082 61.20 -7.38 25.50
N VAL A 1083 60.81 -6.17 25.10
CA VAL A 1083 61.65 -4.99 25.17
C VAL A 1083 60.90 -3.87 25.89
N GLU A 1084 61.43 -3.45 27.04
CA GLU A 1084 60.96 -2.23 27.71
C GLU A 1084 61.50 -1.01 26.95
N VAL A 1085 60.60 -0.14 26.49
CA VAL A 1085 61.01 1.04 25.71
C VAL A 1085 61.41 2.17 26.65
N LYS A 1086 62.72 2.27 26.94
CA LYS A 1086 63.33 3.37 27.71
C LYS A 1086 63.80 4.49 26.77
N GLY A 1087 62.84 5.14 26.10
CA GLY A 1087 63.13 6.20 25.13
C GLY A 1087 63.25 7.60 25.74
N ASP A 1088 64.03 8.47 25.10
CA ASP A 1088 64.06 9.91 25.36
C ASP A 1088 62.74 10.54 24.86
N GLY A 1089 61.73 10.53 25.74
CA GLY A 1089 60.36 10.97 25.40
C GLY A 1089 60.30 12.41 24.88
N GLN A 1090 61.26 13.28 25.24
CA GLN A 1090 61.31 14.64 24.73
C GLN A 1090 61.75 14.72 23.28
N ARG A 1091 62.69 13.86 22.84
CA ARG A 1091 63.12 13.78 21.43
C ARG A 1091 61.95 13.36 20.53
N VAL A 1092 61.28 12.27 20.89
CA VAL A 1092 60.15 11.70 20.11
C VAL A 1092 58.96 12.66 20.09
N LEU A 1093 58.70 13.40 21.18
CA LEU A 1093 57.67 14.46 21.19
C LEU A 1093 58.01 15.67 20.31
N GLY A 1094 59.30 15.90 20.03
CA GLY A 1094 59.74 16.85 19.01
C GLY A 1094 59.39 16.34 17.60
N GLU A 1095 59.78 15.10 17.31
CA GLU A 1095 59.51 14.44 16.02
C GLU A 1095 58.01 14.38 15.67
N ILE A 1096 57.14 14.09 16.65
CA ILE A 1096 55.68 14.10 16.46
C ILE A 1096 55.17 15.51 16.11
N ARG A 1097 55.65 16.54 16.81
CA ARG A 1097 55.22 17.93 16.56
C ARG A 1097 55.69 18.43 15.21
N ASP A 1098 56.92 18.10 14.82
CA ASP A 1098 57.47 18.46 13.51
C ASP A 1098 56.72 17.76 12.37
N ALA A 1099 56.34 16.49 12.56
CA ALA A 1099 55.53 15.75 11.60
C ALA A 1099 54.13 16.36 11.43
N VAL A 1100 53.43 16.65 12.53
CA VAL A 1100 52.11 17.32 12.50
C VAL A 1100 52.20 18.67 11.80
N ALA A 1101 53.16 19.52 12.18
CA ALA A 1101 53.36 20.82 11.56
C ALA A 1101 53.71 20.72 10.06
N GLY A 1102 54.45 19.68 9.66
CA GLY A 1102 54.76 19.38 8.27
C GLY A 1102 53.53 18.95 7.45
N ILE A 1103 52.66 18.12 8.04
CA ILE A 1103 51.39 17.70 7.44
C ILE A 1103 50.45 18.90 7.26
N GLU A 1104 50.27 19.71 8.30
CA GLU A 1104 49.39 20.89 8.29
C GLU A 1104 49.86 21.94 7.26
N ARG A 1105 51.18 22.09 7.09
CA ARG A 1105 51.79 22.95 6.07
C ARG A 1105 51.87 22.32 4.68
N GLN A 1106 51.34 21.11 4.51
CA GLN A 1106 51.33 20.35 3.27
C GLN A 1106 52.72 20.11 2.65
N LEU A 1107 53.73 19.90 3.51
CA LEU A 1107 55.11 19.64 3.09
C LEU A 1107 55.30 18.15 2.79
N PHE A 1108 54.93 17.73 1.57
CA PHE A 1108 54.99 16.33 1.14
C PHE A 1108 56.14 16.00 0.16
N ARG A 1109 56.93 17.01 -0.24
CA ARG A 1109 58.08 16.85 -1.12
C ARG A 1109 59.30 17.52 -0.54
N MET A 1110 60.39 16.78 -0.37
CA MET A 1110 61.70 17.37 -0.09
C MET A 1110 62.41 17.71 -1.42
N PRO A 1111 63.30 18.72 -1.44
CA PRO A 1111 64.04 19.13 -2.64
C PRO A 1111 64.82 18.00 -3.31
N GLU A 1112 65.19 16.99 -2.54
CA GLU A 1112 65.99 15.83 -2.93
C GLU A 1112 65.17 14.71 -3.62
N CYS A 1113 63.83 14.77 -3.57
CA CYS A 1113 62.93 13.73 -4.10
C CYS A 1113 62.62 13.82 -5.61
N ALA A 1114 63.42 14.57 -6.39
CA ALA A 1114 63.18 14.75 -7.83
C ALA A 1114 63.33 13.42 -8.59
N GLY A 1115 62.21 12.85 -9.05
CA GLY A 1115 62.16 11.58 -9.80
C GLY A 1115 61.85 10.33 -8.98
N CYS A 1116 61.57 10.45 -7.67
CA CYS A 1116 61.22 9.31 -6.82
C CYS A 1116 59.80 8.78 -7.09
N SER A 1117 59.66 7.46 -7.23
CA SER A 1117 58.37 6.80 -7.48
C SER A 1117 57.56 6.48 -6.21
N GLY A 1118 58.09 6.76 -5.01
CA GLY A 1118 57.38 6.63 -3.74
C GLY A 1118 56.97 5.21 -3.35
N ARG A 1119 57.77 4.19 -3.70
CA ARG A 1119 57.55 2.79 -3.25
C ARG A 1119 58.06 2.59 -1.82
N ASP A 1120 57.47 1.65 -1.09
CA ASP A 1120 57.94 1.22 0.23
C ASP A 1120 59.42 0.81 0.16
N GLY A 1121 60.26 1.39 1.03
CA GLY A 1121 61.70 1.11 1.10
C GLY A 1121 62.64 2.21 0.59
N CYS A 1122 62.16 3.39 0.19
CA CYS A 1122 63.02 4.55 -0.05
C CYS A 1122 63.61 5.04 1.28
N ARG A 1123 64.90 4.78 1.54
CA ARG A 1123 65.65 5.44 2.62
C ARG A 1123 66.52 6.51 1.98
N PHE A 1124 66.25 7.76 2.36
CA PHE A 1124 66.75 9.03 1.84
C PHE A 1124 66.05 9.49 0.56
#